data_AF-A0A013WQ71-F1
#
_entry.id   AF-A0A013WQ71-F1
#
_cell.length_a   1.000
_cell.length_b   1.000
_cell.length_c   1.000
_cell.angle_alpha   90.00
_cell.angle_beta   90.00
_cell.angle_gamma   90.00
#
_symmetry.space_group_name_H-M   'P 1'
#
loop_
_entity.id
_entity.type
_entity.pdbx_description
1 polymer ?
#
loop_
_entity_poly.entity_id
_entity_poly.type
_entity_poly.pdbx_seq_one_letter_code
_entity_poly.pdbx_strand_id
1 'polypeptide(L)'
;MPATFQSLKNWTWDFGGGTSDLSGDVRFNAYDHGTLGRILEVQNNPTFSPHIAAKGRIPLVRDKVYRITAKWFLLGQQANEVSVNAAIFAIGIKPDGSQWNNISVGVSIANGQQGWGFNNYATHTLEVHTNMLIENGAQWVRPLFRLDSQGVFIVQSVEIRDITGEYFANSSANAAAGSASTASIKAGEAGNSASAANASQTNAATNDYNSYQNRLAAAGHENAAWDHRVGAAGHESNAQTYRNEASQSASNASGSASTASQQAGLASNSANAAGQSAGAAAGSASTASSKASEASQSASAASSSQVSASNAAAGSQEKFAKSFPNFVGPIGKDAYVYAGDNGNGFSWEHGPDAGWPQPYITAQAGGQGGTYNRIHFKESVPKTVGRRYRVTGWFYTNATNCQIVSLWLLTTDNNIWDTNAVGRGGDTTPPGCVNNISINSPGFNKFGLEFTVGSDWKSLWKPVFEFETTGGAPNQIWHMTGITIEDITSEKAATDSASAASSSYSNALYESGLALQRAEAASGSANTASIKAGEAAGSASAASGSAAQASSSASAASSSATLSATYSTGGGNLLPETTYAINTVGWNTYSPHGNYALTWQRDLAGDEWRPTNEHNIGIQQSDDNGGRWAQWHSDQVAVTSSTWYEFSGSIAAHRCEAYLRVDWYDVNGTGIRSDYGDTNPATHPGGRNINSWKRCWGKVQSPSNAARAAIIFVKNGTIGGLGYTDSYAWFCRPMLRQTFEQANGPSPFGHGSSALTASAQSASISNNQTAIATANSSLANLTTIVQSGSPNLLKNGGFALGMNYWSGTHGGWNPHTSGGWGRVTGNGTNFEGYNYIESERVPIFGGTHYTFSADSAFFINSGGTGHVYLEMIWYDGAGNYITQNSGPTRNATHDFSNDGSSRNALKMTVQSPSNATHVMTRLVAYKSGGVVNTINWRQVKLEQGQNMTVFSNEASVTTMSETVTAVDGKANTALARASTRLDVNGYVTGWEMANNGQSGNMILNVDNLEIRKPGSSGARTEFSGSNMRVYDSNGVLRVRLGVW
;
A
#
# COMPACT_ATOMS: atom_id res chain seq x y z
N MET A 1 98.72 -96.16 -7.02
CA MET A 1 100.13 -96.29 -6.57
C MET A 1 100.14 -96.51 -5.06
N PRO A 2 101.20 -97.11 -4.47
CA PRO A 2 101.32 -97.14 -3.02
C PRO A 2 101.36 -95.69 -2.50
N ALA A 3 100.44 -95.34 -1.61
CA ALA A 3 100.41 -94.04 -0.96
C ALA A 3 101.14 -94.05 0.39
N THR A 4 101.37 -95.24 0.96
CA THR A 4 101.97 -95.47 2.28
C THR A 4 103.17 -96.42 2.20
N PHE A 5 103.95 -96.49 3.28
CA PHE A 5 105.27 -97.14 3.31
C PHE A 5 105.23 -98.60 3.79
N GLN A 6 104.27 -99.41 3.31
CA GLN A 6 104.14 -100.82 3.70
C GLN A 6 105.38 -101.66 3.40
N SER A 7 106.06 -101.40 2.28
CA SER A 7 107.32 -102.04 1.92
C SER A 7 108.24 -101.02 1.26
N LEU A 8 109.45 -100.84 1.81
CA LEU A 8 110.47 -99.96 1.24
C LEU A 8 110.92 -100.39 -0.16
N LYS A 9 110.69 -101.66 -0.53
CA LYS A 9 110.95 -102.16 -1.90
C LYS A 9 110.07 -101.51 -2.96
N ASN A 10 108.95 -100.90 -2.58
CA ASN A 10 108.02 -100.20 -3.48
C ASN A 10 108.37 -98.72 -3.67
N TRP A 11 109.39 -98.23 -2.95
CA TRP A 11 109.85 -96.85 -2.98
C TRP A 11 111.29 -96.82 -3.46
N THR A 12 111.68 -95.76 -4.15
CA THR A 12 112.96 -95.63 -4.84
C THR A 12 113.52 -94.23 -4.64
N TRP A 13 114.85 -94.14 -4.53
CA TRP A 13 115.57 -92.88 -4.58
C TRP A 13 115.95 -92.50 -6.02
N ASP A 14 116.03 -93.47 -6.93
CA ASP A 14 116.04 -93.26 -8.39
C ASP A 14 114.62 -92.95 -8.87
N PHE A 15 114.33 -91.67 -9.08
CA PHE A 15 113.01 -91.17 -9.45
C PHE A 15 112.77 -91.11 -10.96
N GLY A 16 113.81 -91.29 -11.78
CA GLY A 16 113.71 -91.42 -13.23
C GLY A 16 113.45 -92.88 -13.62
N GLY A 17 114.44 -93.75 -13.43
CA GLY A 17 114.40 -95.15 -13.85
C GLY A 17 113.58 -96.05 -12.91
N GLY A 18 113.56 -95.75 -11.62
CA GLY A 18 112.85 -96.52 -10.60
C GLY A 18 113.38 -97.95 -10.43
N THR A 19 114.65 -98.22 -10.71
CA THR A 19 115.22 -99.58 -10.61
C THR A 19 115.71 -99.90 -9.20
N SER A 20 116.20 -98.88 -8.47
CA SER A 20 116.63 -99.00 -7.06
C SER A 20 115.48 -99.21 -6.07
N ASP A 21 115.78 -99.46 -4.80
CA ASP A 21 114.81 -99.38 -3.72
C ASP A 21 115.42 -98.83 -2.43
N LEU A 22 114.56 -98.42 -1.49
CA LEU A 22 114.98 -97.80 -0.24
C LEU A 22 115.35 -98.81 0.87
N SER A 23 115.16 -100.12 0.69
CA SER A 23 115.28 -101.10 1.79
C SER A 23 116.72 -101.43 2.23
N GLY A 24 117.71 -101.13 1.39
CA GLY A 24 119.13 -101.34 1.69
C GLY A 24 119.83 -100.17 2.38
N ASP A 25 119.14 -99.05 2.61
CA ASP A 25 119.72 -97.84 3.20
C ASP A 25 119.14 -97.61 4.61
N VAL A 26 120.01 -97.70 5.62
CA VAL A 26 119.64 -97.59 7.04
C VAL A 26 119.04 -96.23 7.42
N ARG A 27 119.19 -95.21 6.57
CA ARG A 27 118.60 -93.87 6.77
C ARG A 27 117.11 -93.84 6.53
N PHE A 28 116.54 -94.86 5.88
CA PHE A 28 115.11 -95.00 5.65
C PHE A 28 114.57 -96.16 6.49
N ASN A 29 113.72 -95.87 7.46
CA ASN A 29 113.13 -96.87 8.31
C ASN A 29 111.61 -96.79 8.26
N ALA A 30 110.97 -97.80 7.65
CA ALA A 30 109.53 -97.89 7.59
C ALA A 30 109.01 -98.90 8.61
N TYR A 31 108.16 -98.43 9.52
CA TYR A 31 107.59 -99.25 10.58
C TYR A 31 106.19 -98.77 10.97
N ASP A 32 105.46 -99.61 11.69
CA ASP A 32 104.17 -99.26 12.27
C ASP A 32 104.40 -98.62 13.64
N HIS A 33 104.25 -97.31 13.71
CA HIS A 33 104.39 -96.57 14.96
C HIS A 33 103.06 -96.64 15.73
N GLY A 34 103.10 -96.92 17.04
CA GLY A 34 101.92 -97.20 17.85
C GLY A 34 100.83 -96.11 17.85
N THR A 35 101.19 -94.85 17.55
CA THR A 35 100.26 -93.71 17.46
C THR A 35 100.12 -93.10 16.06
N LEU A 36 101.11 -93.25 15.18
CA LEU A 36 101.15 -92.54 13.88
C LEU A 36 100.70 -93.44 12.72
N GLY A 37 100.50 -94.73 13.00
CA GLY A 37 100.29 -95.76 11.99
C GLY A 37 101.57 -96.08 11.23
N ARG A 38 101.41 -96.62 10.00
CA ARG A 38 102.53 -96.91 9.11
C ARG A 38 103.20 -95.62 8.66
N ILE A 39 104.45 -95.42 9.03
CA ILE A 39 105.24 -94.23 8.67
C ILE A 39 106.57 -94.61 8.04
N LEU A 40 107.18 -93.63 7.38
CA LEU A 40 108.57 -93.66 7.00
C LEU A 40 109.32 -92.61 7.83
N GLU A 41 110.23 -93.08 8.68
CA GLU A 41 111.24 -92.23 9.31
C GLU A 41 112.44 -92.10 8.38
N VAL A 42 112.86 -90.87 8.12
CA VAL A 42 113.99 -90.55 7.25
C VAL A 42 115.02 -89.76 8.04
N GLN A 43 116.19 -90.36 8.26
CA GLN A 43 117.31 -89.73 8.94
C GLN A 43 118.21 -89.02 7.91
N ASN A 44 117.97 -87.72 7.72
CA ASN A 44 118.72 -86.86 6.81
C ASN A 44 119.80 -86.07 7.57
N ASN A 45 120.77 -86.77 8.18
CA ASN A 45 121.84 -86.16 8.98
C ASN A 45 123.19 -86.92 8.85
N PRO A 46 124.26 -86.31 8.26
CA PRO A 46 124.27 -85.01 7.58
C PRO A 46 123.40 -85.02 6.30
N THR A 47 122.99 -83.84 5.82
CA THR A 47 122.02 -83.67 4.70
C THR A 47 122.47 -84.36 3.41
N PHE A 48 121.57 -85.11 2.77
CA PHE A 48 121.80 -85.78 1.48
C PHE A 48 120.63 -85.71 0.47
N SER A 49 119.59 -84.92 0.75
CA SER A 49 118.37 -84.77 -0.07
C SER A 49 117.67 -86.07 -0.45
N PRO A 50 117.11 -86.84 0.50
CA PRO A 50 116.44 -88.10 0.23
C PRO A 50 115.24 -87.92 -0.70
N HIS A 51 115.23 -88.70 -1.78
CA HIS A 51 114.09 -88.81 -2.70
C HIS A 51 113.17 -89.95 -2.26
N ILE A 52 111.90 -89.61 -2.07
CA ILE A 52 110.86 -90.55 -1.70
C ILE A 52 109.87 -90.59 -2.87
N ALA A 53 110.12 -91.48 -3.82
CA ALA A 53 109.25 -91.69 -4.97
C ALA A 53 108.73 -93.13 -4.99
N ALA A 54 107.47 -93.30 -5.39
CA ALA A 54 106.93 -94.63 -5.63
C ALA A 54 107.57 -95.22 -6.90
N LYS A 55 107.96 -96.51 -6.89
CA LYS A 55 108.51 -97.17 -8.09
C LYS A 55 107.51 -97.20 -9.26
N GLY A 56 106.21 -97.26 -8.94
CA GLY A 56 105.14 -97.19 -9.94
C GLY A 56 105.11 -95.86 -10.70
N ARG A 57 104.43 -95.86 -11.86
CA ARG A 57 104.13 -94.67 -12.68
C ARG A 57 102.64 -94.69 -13.10
N ILE A 58 101.97 -93.54 -13.13
CA ILE A 58 100.54 -93.42 -13.48
C ILE A 58 100.45 -92.85 -14.89
N PRO A 59 99.66 -93.47 -15.79
CA PRO A 59 99.47 -92.91 -17.14
C PRO A 59 98.75 -91.56 -17.05
N LEU A 60 99.25 -90.58 -17.81
CA LEU A 60 98.60 -89.28 -17.93
C LEU A 60 97.44 -89.39 -18.93
N VAL A 61 96.27 -88.85 -18.55
CA VAL A 61 95.09 -88.76 -19.41
C VAL A 61 94.78 -87.29 -19.64
N ARG A 62 94.59 -86.88 -20.90
CA ARG A 62 94.31 -85.48 -21.27
C ARG A 62 93.03 -84.98 -20.58
N ASP A 63 93.02 -83.68 -20.30
CA ASP A 63 91.94 -82.90 -19.67
C ASP A 63 91.60 -83.31 -18.24
N LYS A 64 92.50 -84.03 -17.59
CA LYS A 64 92.40 -84.31 -16.17
C LYS A 64 93.22 -83.33 -15.35
N VAL A 65 92.77 -83.07 -14.13
CA VAL A 65 93.54 -82.38 -13.11
C VAL A 65 93.90 -83.38 -12.02
N TYR A 66 95.19 -83.56 -11.79
CA TYR A 66 95.70 -84.43 -10.74
C TYR A 66 96.21 -83.61 -9.56
N ARG A 67 95.89 -84.05 -8.34
CA ARG A 67 96.39 -83.48 -7.08
C ARG A 67 97.36 -84.47 -6.44
N ILE A 68 98.63 -84.07 -6.30
CA ILE A 68 99.63 -84.78 -5.51
C ILE A 68 99.61 -84.22 -4.09
N THR A 69 99.61 -85.07 -3.07
CA THR A 69 99.52 -84.68 -1.67
C THR A 69 100.64 -85.35 -0.88
N ALA A 70 101.46 -84.58 -0.18
CA ALA A 70 102.44 -85.11 0.77
C ALA A 70 102.05 -84.72 2.19
N LYS A 71 102.08 -85.71 3.09
CA LYS A 71 101.77 -85.52 4.51
C LYS A 71 102.95 -85.94 5.37
N TRP A 72 103.53 -84.98 6.09
CA TRP A 72 104.82 -85.16 6.76
C TRP A 72 105.00 -84.19 7.93
N PHE A 73 105.95 -84.49 8.82
CA PHE A 73 106.42 -83.60 9.87
C PHE A 73 107.90 -83.83 10.21
N LEU A 74 108.53 -82.88 10.89
CA LEU A 74 109.89 -82.99 11.42
C LEU A 74 109.88 -83.48 12.88
N LEU A 75 110.60 -84.57 13.15
CA LEU A 75 110.76 -85.15 14.49
C LEU A 75 111.86 -84.46 15.31
N GLY A 76 112.99 -84.10 14.69
CA GLY A 76 114.11 -83.43 15.37
C GLY A 76 115.46 -83.50 14.64
N GLN A 77 116.55 -83.24 15.36
CA GLN A 77 117.95 -83.27 14.89
C GLN A 77 118.31 -82.34 13.72
N GLN A 78 117.70 -81.15 13.67
CA GLN A 78 118.09 -80.05 12.77
C GLN A 78 119.03 -79.06 13.49
N ALA A 79 119.98 -78.46 12.77
CA ALA A 79 120.83 -77.41 13.34
C ALA A 79 120.05 -76.08 13.49
N ASN A 80 120.19 -75.40 14.63
CA ASN A 80 119.74 -74.01 14.86
C ASN A 80 118.23 -73.70 14.69
N GLU A 81 117.32 -74.68 14.81
CA GLU A 81 115.85 -74.49 14.71
C GLU A 81 115.38 -73.70 13.46
N VAL A 82 116.06 -73.86 12.32
CA VAL A 82 115.68 -73.21 11.06
C VAL A 82 114.58 -73.97 10.31
N SER A 83 113.81 -73.27 9.47
CA SER A 83 112.78 -73.90 8.62
C SER A 83 113.34 -75.02 7.77
N VAL A 84 112.61 -76.15 7.72
CA VAL A 84 112.97 -77.30 6.90
C VAL A 84 112.21 -77.26 5.59
N ASN A 85 112.96 -77.33 4.50
CA ASN A 85 112.43 -77.27 3.15
C ASN A 85 112.31 -78.66 2.56
N ALA A 86 111.26 -78.83 1.78
CA ALA A 86 110.98 -79.99 0.97
C ALA A 86 110.31 -79.54 -0.32
N ALA A 87 110.08 -80.47 -1.24
CA ALA A 87 109.31 -80.17 -2.43
C ALA A 87 108.51 -81.39 -2.87
N ILE A 88 107.31 -81.10 -3.35
CA ILE A 88 106.44 -82.07 -4.01
C ILE A 88 106.62 -81.88 -5.51
N PHE A 89 106.86 -82.97 -6.20
CA PHE A 89 107.04 -82.98 -7.64
C PHE A 89 106.06 -83.93 -8.31
N ALA A 90 105.56 -83.49 -9.46
CA ALA A 90 105.01 -84.33 -10.50
C ALA A 90 106.13 -84.63 -11.51
N ILE A 91 106.80 -85.77 -11.36
CA ILE A 91 107.87 -86.21 -12.27
C ILE A 91 107.22 -86.72 -13.55
N GLY A 92 107.40 -86.02 -14.68
CA GLY A 92 106.98 -86.50 -15.99
C GLY A 92 107.95 -87.57 -16.50
N ILE A 93 107.44 -88.73 -16.90
CA ILE A 93 108.23 -89.85 -17.43
C ILE A 93 107.84 -90.10 -18.88
N LYS A 94 108.84 -90.10 -19.77
CA LYS A 94 108.68 -90.36 -21.20
C LYS A 94 108.67 -91.86 -21.54
N PRO A 95 108.19 -92.26 -22.73
CA PRO A 95 108.17 -93.66 -23.21
C PRO A 95 109.50 -94.38 -23.09
N ASP A 96 110.60 -93.69 -23.39
CA ASP A 96 111.98 -94.21 -23.34
C ASP A 96 112.55 -94.34 -21.92
N GLY A 97 111.77 -93.99 -20.89
CA GLY A 97 112.17 -94.03 -19.49
C GLY A 97 112.95 -92.79 -19.02
N SER A 98 113.26 -91.84 -19.92
CA SER A 98 113.84 -90.57 -19.53
C SER A 98 112.81 -89.69 -18.80
N GLN A 99 113.29 -88.88 -17.85
CA GLN A 99 112.45 -87.94 -17.12
C GLN A 99 112.39 -86.58 -17.83
N TRP A 100 111.27 -85.87 -17.68
CA TRP A 100 111.12 -84.50 -18.15
C TRP A 100 110.65 -83.58 -17.02
N ASN A 101 111.32 -82.42 -16.98
CA ASN A 101 111.06 -81.21 -16.20
C ASN A 101 109.97 -81.37 -15.14
N ASN A 102 110.43 -81.62 -13.92
CA ASN A 102 109.60 -82.00 -12.79
C ASN A 102 108.80 -80.79 -12.30
N ILE A 103 107.51 -80.68 -12.64
CA ILE A 103 106.63 -79.63 -12.11
C ILE A 103 106.61 -79.78 -10.59
N SER A 104 106.95 -78.70 -9.89
CA SER A 104 107.16 -78.77 -8.45
C SER A 104 106.51 -77.61 -7.73
N VAL A 105 106.20 -77.87 -6.47
CA VAL A 105 105.94 -76.82 -5.49
C VAL A 105 106.90 -77.02 -4.33
N GLY A 106 107.67 -75.98 -4.03
CA GLY A 106 108.46 -75.92 -2.81
C GLY A 106 107.52 -75.81 -1.61
N VAL A 107 107.76 -76.61 -0.60
CA VAL A 107 106.99 -76.61 0.65
C VAL A 107 107.96 -76.52 1.81
N SER A 108 107.62 -75.74 2.82
CA SER A 108 108.49 -75.49 3.96
C SER A 108 107.70 -75.63 5.24
N ILE A 109 108.32 -76.24 6.26
CA ILE A 109 107.79 -76.24 7.61
C ILE A 109 108.71 -75.34 8.45
N ALA A 110 108.13 -74.27 9.01
CA ALA A 110 108.82 -73.35 9.91
C ALA A 110 108.50 -73.68 11.38
N ASN A 111 109.32 -73.17 12.30
CA ASN A 111 109.11 -73.34 13.75
C ASN A 111 107.70 -72.91 14.17
N GLY A 112 106.98 -73.79 14.88
CA GLY A 112 105.62 -73.55 15.36
C GLY A 112 104.47 -73.75 14.36
N GLN A 113 104.76 -74.00 13.07
CA GLN A 113 103.71 -74.29 12.07
C GLN A 113 103.26 -75.76 12.11
N GLN A 114 102.11 -76.05 11.51
CA GLN A 114 101.74 -77.44 11.20
C GLN A 114 102.88 -78.08 10.39
N GLY A 115 103.28 -79.29 10.77
CA GLY A 115 104.49 -79.95 10.27
C GLY A 115 105.66 -79.94 11.26
N TRP A 116 105.67 -79.04 12.25
CA TRP A 116 106.79 -78.89 13.17
C TRP A 116 106.54 -79.63 14.49
N GLY A 117 107.46 -80.51 14.87
CA GLY A 117 107.39 -81.30 16.11
C GLY A 117 106.60 -82.61 15.98
N PHE A 118 106.70 -83.44 17.00
CA PHE A 118 106.13 -84.79 17.02
C PHE A 118 104.60 -84.79 16.77
N ASN A 119 104.14 -85.59 15.82
CA ASN A 119 102.72 -85.80 15.46
C ASN A 119 101.94 -84.56 14.98
N ASN A 120 102.63 -83.49 14.57
CA ASN A 120 101.99 -82.30 14.03
C ASN A 120 102.12 -82.31 12.50
N TYR A 121 101.23 -82.99 11.78
CA TYR A 121 101.38 -83.16 10.33
C TYR A 121 101.07 -81.89 9.52
N ALA A 122 101.95 -81.54 8.58
CA ALA A 122 101.61 -80.67 7.46
C ALA A 122 101.07 -81.51 6.30
N THR A 123 100.03 -81.01 5.63
CA THR A 123 99.56 -81.58 4.36
C THR A 123 99.72 -80.53 3.28
N HIS A 124 100.56 -80.82 2.29
CA HIS A 124 100.76 -79.93 1.16
C HIS A 124 100.36 -80.62 -0.13
N THR A 125 99.86 -79.83 -1.07
CA THR A 125 99.31 -80.33 -2.33
C THR A 125 99.89 -79.59 -3.53
N LEU A 126 100.03 -80.31 -4.64
CA LEU A 126 100.29 -79.78 -5.96
C LEU A 126 99.16 -80.22 -6.89
N GLU A 127 98.44 -79.26 -7.47
CA GLU A 127 97.49 -79.54 -8.53
C GLU A 127 98.14 -79.28 -9.88
N VAL A 128 98.01 -80.25 -10.78
CA VAL A 128 98.61 -80.19 -12.10
C VAL A 128 97.59 -80.60 -13.15
N HIS A 129 97.42 -79.75 -14.16
CA HIS A 129 96.67 -80.09 -15.35
C HIS A 129 97.53 -81.05 -16.19
N THR A 130 96.99 -82.23 -16.44
CA THR A 130 97.68 -83.31 -17.18
C THR A 130 98.13 -82.87 -18.58
N ASN A 131 97.38 -81.98 -19.23
CA ASN A 131 97.73 -81.41 -20.54
C ASN A 131 99.15 -80.85 -20.56
N MET A 132 99.55 -80.13 -19.50
CA MET A 132 100.88 -79.52 -19.43
C MET A 132 102.00 -80.58 -19.45
N LEU A 133 101.79 -81.73 -18.80
CA LEU A 133 102.77 -82.82 -18.79
C LEU A 133 102.75 -83.59 -20.12
N ILE A 134 101.57 -83.88 -20.67
CA ILE A 134 101.40 -84.60 -21.94
C ILE A 134 101.99 -83.81 -23.11
N GLU A 135 101.75 -82.50 -23.17
CA GLU A 135 102.25 -81.64 -24.25
C GLU A 135 103.77 -81.55 -24.28
N ASN A 136 104.43 -81.88 -23.18
CA ASN A 136 105.88 -81.94 -23.09
C ASN A 136 106.46 -83.36 -23.24
N GLY A 137 105.64 -84.29 -23.75
CA GLY A 137 106.04 -85.64 -24.14
C GLY A 137 106.10 -86.65 -22.99
N ALA A 138 105.66 -86.29 -21.78
CA ALA A 138 105.51 -87.26 -20.69
C ALA A 138 104.27 -88.12 -20.92
N GLN A 139 104.43 -89.44 -20.80
CA GLN A 139 103.32 -90.39 -20.89
C GLN A 139 102.83 -90.83 -19.51
N TRP A 140 103.71 -90.79 -18.53
CA TRP A 140 103.37 -91.09 -17.14
C TRP A 140 103.81 -89.99 -16.22
N VAL A 141 103.18 -89.95 -15.04
CA VAL A 141 103.61 -89.13 -13.92
C VAL A 141 103.95 -90.01 -12.73
N ARG A 142 104.99 -89.61 -12.01
CA ARG A 142 105.36 -90.21 -10.73
C ARG A 142 105.39 -89.10 -9.67
N PRO A 143 104.67 -89.26 -8.54
CA PRO A 143 104.80 -88.33 -7.44
C PRO A 143 106.14 -88.58 -6.75
N LEU A 144 106.86 -87.50 -6.49
CA LEU A 144 108.08 -87.52 -5.68
C LEU A 144 107.94 -86.49 -4.57
N PHE A 145 108.29 -86.90 -3.37
CA PHE A 145 108.50 -86.01 -2.26
C PHE A 145 109.98 -86.02 -1.88
N ARG A 146 110.60 -84.84 -1.84
CA ARG A 146 112.01 -84.69 -1.51
C ARG A 146 112.17 -83.82 -0.29
N LEU A 147 112.99 -84.26 0.64
CA LEU A 147 113.36 -83.50 1.83
C LEU A 147 114.71 -82.85 1.55
N ASP A 148 114.78 -81.52 1.52
CA ASP A 148 115.97 -80.78 1.10
C ASP A 148 116.80 -80.25 2.28
N SER A 149 116.27 -80.33 3.51
CA SER A 149 116.94 -79.86 4.73
C SER A 149 117.36 -81.00 5.66
N GLN A 150 118.38 -80.76 6.49
CA GLN A 150 118.86 -81.69 7.51
C GLN A 150 117.77 -81.96 8.56
N GLY A 151 117.69 -83.20 9.05
CA GLY A 151 116.81 -83.55 10.17
C GLY A 151 116.30 -84.99 10.12
N VAL A 152 115.51 -85.37 11.11
CA VAL A 152 114.77 -86.63 11.14
C VAL A 152 113.31 -86.34 10.82
N PHE A 153 112.81 -86.87 9.72
CA PHE A 153 111.48 -86.58 9.21
C PHE A 153 110.58 -87.80 9.29
N ILE A 154 109.31 -87.58 9.61
CA ILE A 154 108.26 -88.58 9.51
C ILE A 154 107.38 -88.25 8.32
N VAL A 155 107.38 -89.13 7.32
CA VAL A 155 106.47 -89.04 6.18
C VAL A 155 105.40 -90.10 6.36
N GLN A 156 104.14 -89.68 6.33
CA GLN A 156 103.00 -90.59 6.45
C GLN A 156 102.52 -91.05 5.08
N SER A 157 102.42 -90.14 4.11
CA SER A 157 101.97 -90.49 2.78
C SER A 157 102.46 -89.54 1.70
N VAL A 158 102.58 -90.08 0.49
CA VAL A 158 102.69 -89.33 -0.75
C VAL A 158 101.67 -89.92 -1.73
N GLU A 159 100.60 -89.17 -1.99
CA GLU A 159 99.43 -89.62 -2.75
C GLU A 159 99.23 -88.79 -4.02
N ILE A 160 98.58 -89.35 -5.04
CA ILE A 160 98.12 -88.63 -6.22
C ILE A 160 96.68 -89.07 -6.58
N ARG A 161 95.78 -88.11 -6.85
CA ARG A 161 94.34 -88.32 -7.16
C ARG A 161 93.85 -87.47 -8.34
N ASP A 162 92.84 -87.92 -9.07
CA ASP A 162 92.08 -87.13 -10.07
C ASP A 162 90.96 -86.33 -9.39
N ILE A 163 90.94 -85.01 -9.58
CA ILE A 163 89.99 -84.07 -8.95
C ILE A 163 89.10 -83.31 -9.95
N THR A 164 89.06 -83.75 -11.21
CA THR A 164 88.45 -82.99 -12.32
C THR A 164 86.97 -82.61 -12.07
N GLY A 165 86.19 -83.50 -11.45
CA GLY A 165 84.77 -83.23 -11.16
C GLY A 165 84.53 -82.12 -10.13
N GLU A 166 85.41 -82.01 -9.12
CA GLU A 166 85.33 -80.97 -8.09
C GLU A 166 85.53 -79.57 -8.70
N TYR A 167 86.48 -79.47 -9.64
CA TYR A 167 86.83 -78.20 -10.28
C TYR A 167 85.66 -77.59 -11.07
N PHE A 168 84.97 -78.38 -11.90
CA PHE A 168 83.87 -77.88 -12.74
C PHE A 168 82.59 -77.53 -11.96
N ALA A 169 82.30 -78.22 -10.85
CA ALA A 169 81.13 -77.95 -10.03
C ALA A 169 81.19 -76.54 -9.40
N ASN A 170 82.37 -76.11 -8.93
CA ASN A 170 82.57 -74.80 -8.33
C ASN A 170 82.32 -73.65 -9.34
N SER A 171 82.76 -73.80 -10.59
CA SER A 171 82.51 -72.81 -11.64
C SER A 171 81.02 -72.64 -11.96
N SER A 172 80.25 -73.73 -11.96
CA SER A 172 78.82 -73.70 -12.27
C SER A 172 78.01 -72.97 -11.18
N ALA A 173 78.37 -73.15 -9.90
CA ALA A 173 77.72 -72.48 -8.78
C ALA A 173 77.84 -70.94 -8.85
N ASN A 174 79.02 -70.44 -9.25
CA ASN A 174 79.26 -69.00 -9.39
C ASN A 174 78.40 -68.37 -10.51
N ALA A 175 78.16 -69.08 -11.61
CA ALA A 175 77.29 -68.59 -12.69
C ALA A 175 75.83 -68.45 -12.24
N ALA A 176 75.31 -69.42 -11.48
CA ALA A 176 73.93 -69.39 -10.98
C ALA A 176 73.67 -68.20 -10.03
N ALA A 177 74.63 -67.84 -9.18
CA ALA A 177 74.54 -66.68 -8.30
C ALA A 177 74.44 -65.35 -9.09
N GLY A 178 75.16 -65.25 -10.22
CA GLY A 178 75.05 -64.11 -11.13
C GLY A 178 73.65 -63.97 -11.72
N SER A 179 73.07 -65.05 -12.21
CA SER A 179 71.71 -65.05 -12.78
C SER A 179 70.62 -64.64 -11.78
N ALA A 180 70.75 -65.07 -10.52
CA ALA A 180 69.79 -64.69 -9.46
C ALA A 180 69.78 -63.18 -9.19
N SER A 181 70.96 -62.55 -9.19
CA SER A 181 71.09 -61.09 -9.02
C SER A 181 70.38 -60.31 -10.14
N THR A 182 70.53 -60.75 -11.40
CA THR A 182 69.85 -60.12 -12.55
C THR A 182 68.32 -60.23 -12.47
N ALA A 183 67.80 -61.37 -12.01
CA ALA A 183 66.36 -61.58 -11.86
C ALA A 183 65.75 -60.62 -10.82
N SER A 184 66.45 -60.37 -9.71
CA SER A 184 66.00 -59.44 -8.67
C SER A 184 65.86 -58.00 -9.20
N ILE A 185 66.83 -57.54 -9.99
CA ILE A 185 66.79 -56.20 -10.63
C ILE A 185 65.57 -56.08 -11.55
N LYS A 186 65.32 -57.09 -12.38
CA LYS A 186 64.19 -57.10 -13.31
C LYS A 186 62.82 -57.10 -12.62
N ALA A 187 62.72 -57.73 -11.44
CA ALA A 187 61.52 -57.65 -10.62
C ALA A 187 61.25 -56.22 -10.11
N GLY A 188 62.29 -55.49 -9.71
CA GLY A 188 62.17 -54.08 -9.31
C GLY A 188 61.74 -53.16 -10.46
N GLU A 189 62.33 -53.33 -11.64
CA GLU A 189 61.92 -52.57 -12.85
C GLU A 189 60.45 -52.81 -13.22
N ALA A 190 59.98 -54.06 -13.13
CA ALA A 190 58.57 -54.40 -13.37
C ALA A 190 57.63 -53.72 -12.36
N GLY A 191 58.02 -53.64 -11.09
CA GLY A 191 57.26 -52.92 -10.04
C GLY A 191 57.14 -51.42 -10.32
N ASN A 192 58.21 -50.80 -10.82
CA ASN A 192 58.20 -49.39 -11.22
C ASN A 192 57.26 -49.16 -12.41
N SER A 193 57.28 -50.04 -13.41
CA SER A 193 56.37 -49.98 -14.56
C SER A 193 54.90 -50.14 -14.16
N ALA A 194 54.59 -51.06 -13.23
CA ALA A 194 53.23 -51.23 -12.72
C ALA A 194 52.73 -49.97 -11.97
N SER A 195 53.59 -49.33 -11.19
CA SER A 195 53.26 -48.10 -10.48
C SER A 195 52.96 -46.94 -11.45
N ALA A 196 53.74 -46.81 -12.52
CA ALA A 196 53.51 -45.82 -13.58
C ALA A 196 52.19 -46.05 -14.34
N ALA A 197 51.82 -47.31 -14.58
CA ALA A 197 50.54 -47.66 -15.20
C ALA A 197 49.35 -47.26 -14.31
N ASN A 198 49.41 -47.53 -13.00
CA ASN A 198 48.37 -47.12 -12.04
C ASN A 198 48.21 -45.59 -11.95
N ALA A 199 49.32 -44.85 -11.97
CA ALA A 199 49.28 -43.39 -12.02
C ALA A 199 48.61 -42.87 -13.32
N SER A 200 48.92 -43.50 -14.45
CA SER A 200 48.31 -43.15 -15.74
C SER A 200 46.80 -43.41 -15.77
N GLN A 201 46.34 -44.52 -15.18
CA GLN A 201 44.92 -44.84 -15.04
C GLN A 201 44.19 -43.79 -14.18
N THR A 202 44.80 -43.34 -13.10
CA THR A 202 44.23 -42.35 -12.18
C THR A 202 44.10 -40.97 -12.86
N ASN A 203 45.12 -40.57 -13.62
CA ASN A 203 45.09 -39.34 -14.42
C ASN A 203 44.00 -39.38 -15.51
N ALA A 204 43.83 -40.52 -16.18
CA ALA A 204 42.78 -40.71 -17.17
C ALA A 204 41.37 -40.59 -16.56
N ALA A 205 41.12 -41.23 -15.40
CA ALA A 205 39.85 -41.13 -14.69
C ALA A 205 39.54 -39.69 -14.23
N THR A 206 40.57 -38.96 -13.78
CA THR A 206 40.43 -37.56 -13.38
C THR A 206 40.07 -36.66 -14.56
N ASN A 207 40.70 -36.88 -15.72
CA ASN A 207 40.40 -36.13 -16.95
C ASN A 207 38.98 -36.41 -17.48
N ASP A 208 38.49 -37.64 -17.37
CA ASP A 208 37.12 -37.98 -17.75
C ASP A 208 36.09 -37.30 -16.84
N TYR A 209 36.34 -37.29 -15.53
CA TYR A 209 35.51 -36.55 -14.56
C TYR A 209 35.47 -35.05 -14.85
N ASN A 210 36.63 -34.42 -15.13
CA ASN A 210 36.70 -33.01 -15.50
C ASN A 210 35.93 -32.73 -16.80
N SER A 211 36.01 -33.64 -17.78
CA SER A 211 35.27 -33.54 -19.04
C SER A 211 33.75 -33.66 -18.83
N TYR A 212 33.30 -34.48 -17.88
CA TYR A 212 31.90 -34.55 -17.48
C TYR A 212 31.42 -33.25 -16.81
N GLN A 213 32.20 -32.68 -15.89
CA GLN A 213 31.87 -31.40 -15.25
C GLN A 213 31.77 -30.25 -16.27
N ASN A 214 32.68 -30.21 -17.25
CA ASN A 214 32.62 -29.22 -18.33
C ASN A 214 31.35 -29.37 -19.20
N ARG A 215 30.89 -30.61 -19.45
CA ARG A 215 29.63 -30.87 -20.16
C ARG A 215 28.40 -30.38 -19.37
N LEU A 216 28.39 -30.57 -18.04
CA LEU A 216 27.32 -30.04 -17.18
C LEU A 216 27.28 -28.50 -17.17
N ALA A 217 28.45 -27.85 -17.11
CA ALA A 217 28.54 -26.40 -17.19
C ALA A 217 28.02 -25.87 -18.54
N ALA A 218 28.37 -26.53 -19.66
CA ALA A 218 27.87 -26.18 -20.98
C ALA A 218 26.34 -26.32 -21.09
N ALA A 219 25.76 -27.40 -20.53
CA ALA A 219 24.30 -27.57 -20.46
C ALA A 219 23.62 -26.49 -19.60
N GLY A 220 24.26 -26.04 -18.52
CA GLY A 220 23.79 -24.91 -17.71
C GLY A 220 23.74 -23.59 -18.49
N HIS A 221 24.76 -23.31 -19.30
CA HIS A 221 24.78 -22.14 -20.18
C HIS A 221 23.72 -22.22 -21.28
N GLU A 222 23.45 -23.40 -21.83
CA GLU A 222 22.40 -23.61 -22.82
C GLU A 222 20.99 -23.37 -22.24
N ASN A 223 20.73 -23.85 -21.03
CA ASN A 223 19.49 -23.56 -20.30
C ASN A 223 19.35 -22.06 -20.00
N ALA A 224 20.41 -21.39 -19.56
CA ALA A 224 20.39 -19.94 -19.34
C ALA A 224 20.10 -19.16 -20.63
N ALA A 225 20.63 -19.61 -21.78
CA ALA A 225 20.33 -19.01 -23.08
C ALA A 225 18.88 -19.28 -23.55
N TRP A 226 18.30 -20.41 -23.14
CA TRP A 226 16.89 -20.72 -23.36
C TRP A 226 15.99 -19.85 -22.48
N ASP A 227 16.29 -19.71 -21.19
CA ASP A 227 15.59 -18.83 -20.25
C ASP A 227 15.65 -17.37 -20.71
N HIS A 228 16.79 -16.91 -21.21
CA HIS A 228 16.92 -15.56 -21.74
C HIS A 228 16.07 -15.36 -23.02
N ARG A 229 15.95 -16.38 -23.89
CA ARG A 229 15.05 -16.35 -25.05
C ARG A 229 13.58 -16.35 -24.64
N VAL A 230 13.20 -17.14 -23.66
CA VAL A 230 11.83 -17.16 -23.10
C VAL A 230 11.52 -15.82 -22.42
N GLY A 231 12.47 -15.24 -21.69
CA GLY A 231 12.36 -13.89 -21.13
C GLY A 231 12.17 -12.82 -22.22
N ALA A 232 12.96 -12.88 -23.30
CA ALA A 232 12.81 -11.97 -24.44
C ALA A 232 11.44 -12.11 -25.13
N ALA A 233 10.94 -13.33 -25.34
CA ALA A 233 9.61 -13.59 -25.87
C ALA A 233 8.50 -13.10 -24.90
N GLY A 234 8.72 -13.23 -23.58
CA GLY A 234 7.85 -12.66 -22.56
C GLY A 234 7.82 -11.13 -22.58
N HIS A 235 8.97 -10.48 -22.78
CA HIS A 235 9.05 -9.03 -22.95
C HIS A 235 8.35 -8.56 -24.23
N GLU A 236 8.48 -9.30 -25.34
CA GLU A 236 7.73 -9.03 -26.57
C GLU A 236 6.22 -9.17 -26.36
N SER A 237 5.78 -10.25 -25.71
CA SER A 237 4.38 -10.47 -25.34
C SER A 237 3.85 -9.35 -24.44
N ASN A 238 4.62 -8.93 -23.44
CA ASN A 238 4.25 -7.82 -22.55
C ASN A 238 4.19 -6.50 -23.32
N ALA A 239 5.10 -6.25 -24.26
CA ALA A 239 5.06 -5.06 -25.11
C ALA A 239 3.83 -5.06 -26.04
N GLN A 240 3.41 -6.21 -26.56
CA GLN A 240 2.14 -6.35 -27.29
C GLN A 240 0.94 -6.12 -26.39
N THR A 241 0.94 -6.68 -25.18
CA THR A 241 -0.10 -6.43 -24.15
C THR A 241 -0.21 -4.95 -23.81
N TYR A 242 0.90 -4.27 -23.49
CA TYR A 242 0.90 -2.84 -23.18
C TYR A 242 0.43 -1.97 -24.35
N ARG A 243 0.74 -2.36 -25.59
CA ARG A 243 0.22 -1.68 -26.79
C ARG A 243 -1.29 -1.83 -26.92
N ASN A 244 -1.81 -3.03 -26.69
CA ASN A 244 -3.24 -3.32 -26.72
C ASN A 244 -3.98 -2.60 -25.58
N GLU A 245 -3.41 -2.60 -24.37
CA GLU A 245 -3.91 -1.85 -23.22
C GLU A 245 -3.91 -0.35 -23.51
N ALA A 246 -2.86 0.20 -24.13
CA ALA A 246 -2.82 1.60 -24.54
C ALA A 246 -3.90 1.93 -25.60
N SER A 247 -4.09 1.07 -26.59
CA SER A 247 -5.16 1.20 -27.61
C SER A 247 -6.56 1.11 -26.99
N GLN A 248 -6.77 0.19 -26.04
CA GLN A 248 -8.02 0.05 -25.31
C GLN A 248 -8.26 1.27 -24.41
N SER A 249 -7.22 1.79 -23.76
CA SER A 249 -7.30 3.00 -22.94
C SER A 249 -7.66 4.23 -23.78
N ALA A 250 -7.12 4.36 -24.99
CA ALA A 250 -7.51 5.39 -25.94
C ALA A 250 -8.98 5.27 -26.39
N SER A 251 -9.44 4.03 -26.64
CA SER A 251 -10.84 3.76 -26.99
C SER A 251 -11.80 4.07 -25.82
N ASN A 252 -11.41 3.69 -24.60
CA ASN A 252 -12.15 3.99 -23.38
C ASN A 252 -12.21 5.51 -23.13
N ALA A 253 -11.11 6.24 -23.35
CA ALA A 253 -11.08 7.69 -23.23
C ALA A 253 -12.02 8.37 -24.25
N SER A 254 -12.07 7.89 -25.49
CA SER A 254 -13.02 8.35 -26.51
C SER A 254 -14.48 8.05 -26.15
N GLY A 255 -14.76 6.86 -25.62
CA GLY A 255 -16.09 6.48 -25.12
C GLY A 255 -16.54 7.31 -23.91
N SER A 256 -15.64 7.57 -22.97
CA SER A 256 -15.87 8.44 -21.83
C SER A 256 -16.12 9.90 -22.25
N ALA A 257 -15.36 10.41 -23.23
CA ALA A 257 -15.60 11.74 -23.80
C ALA A 257 -17.00 11.84 -24.44
N SER A 258 -17.41 10.83 -25.20
CA SER A 258 -18.74 10.77 -25.81
C SER A 258 -19.85 10.70 -24.76
N THR A 259 -19.65 9.91 -23.70
CA THR A 259 -20.58 9.80 -22.56
C THR A 259 -20.70 11.14 -21.83
N ALA A 260 -19.57 11.82 -21.58
CA ALA A 260 -19.57 13.14 -20.94
C ALA A 260 -20.33 14.18 -21.79
N SER A 261 -20.16 14.19 -23.12
CA SER A 261 -20.93 15.05 -24.01
C SER A 261 -22.44 14.74 -23.97
N GLN A 262 -22.81 13.46 -23.94
CA GLN A 262 -24.22 13.06 -23.83
C GLN A 262 -24.84 13.48 -22.49
N GLN A 263 -24.11 13.30 -21.38
CA GLN A 263 -24.55 13.70 -20.05
C GLN A 263 -24.66 15.22 -19.91
N ALA A 264 -23.77 16.00 -20.53
CA ALA A 264 -23.90 17.46 -20.60
C ALA A 264 -25.19 17.88 -21.32
N GLY A 265 -25.58 17.18 -22.40
CA GLY A 265 -26.86 17.40 -23.09
C GLY A 265 -28.07 17.07 -22.21
N LEU A 266 -28.03 15.95 -21.49
CA LEU A 266 -29.10 15.55 -20.56
C LEU A 266 -29.25 16.56 -19.41
N ALA A 267 -28.13 17.05 -18.86
CA ALA A 267 -28.14 18.07 -17.82
C ALA A 267 -28.75 19.39 -18.30
N SER A 268 -28.42 19.83 -19.53
CA SER A 268 -29.01 21.02 -20.14
C SER A 268 -30.54 20.87 -20.33
N ASN A 269 -31.00 19.72 -20.80
CA ASN A 269 -32.43 19.44 -20.94
C ASN A 269 -33.15 19.41 -19.59
N SER A 270 -32.54 18.82 -18.57
CA SER A 270 -33.09 18.78 -17.23
C SER A 270 -33.18 20.18 -16.61
N ALA A 271 -32.18 21.04 -16.85
CA ALA A 271 -32.22 22.45 -16.41
C ALA A 271 -33.36 23.23 -17.10
N ASN A 272 -33.57 23.02 -18.40
CA ASN A 272 -34.69 23.62 -19.13
C ASN A 272 -36.05 23.15 -18.59
N ALA A 273 -36.22 21.85 -18.32
CA ALA A 273 -37.44 21.30 -17.75
C ALA A 273 -37.72 21.84 -16.33
N ALA A 274 -36.68 22.00 -15.52
CA ALA A 274 -36.80 22.62 -14.20
C ALA A 274 -37.22 24.11 -14.32
N GLY A 275 -36.66 24.85 -15.27
CA GLY A 275 -37.05 26.23 -15.55
C GLY A 275 -38.52 26.37 -15.98
N GLN A 276 -38.99 25.48 -16.86
CA GLN A 276 -40.40 25.44 -17.28
C GLN A 276 -41.33 25.11 -16.11
N SER A 277 -40.95 24.16 -15.25
CA SER A 277 -41.72 23.77 -14.06
C SER A 277 -41.79 24.91 -13.04
N ALA A 278 -40.69 25.64 -12.83
CA ALA A 278 -40.66 26.84 -11.99
C ALA A 278 -41.57 27.94 -12.55
N GLY A 279 -41.58 28.15 -13.87
CA GLY A 279 -42.51 29.07 -14.53
C GLY A 279 -43.99 28.70 -14.33
N ALA A 280 -44.32 27.42 -14.46
CA ALA A 280 -45.68 26.91 -14.21
C ALA A 280 -46.11 27.08 -12.74
N ALA A 281 -45.19 26.86 -11.79
CA ALA A 281 -45.45 27.07 -10.37
C ALA A 281 -45.69 28.55 -10.05
N ALA A 282 -44.91 29.47 -10.63
CA ALA A 282 -45.12 30.90 -10.49
C ALA A 282 -46.48 31.35 -11.06
N GLY A 283 -46.87 30.81 -12.23
CA GLY A 283 -48.19 31.05 -12.81
C GLY A 283 -49.34 30.58 -11.91
N SER A 284 -49.19 29.39 -11.32
CA SER A 284 -50.18 28.83 -10.39
C SER A 284 -50.31 29.67 -9.10
N ALA A 285 -49.19 30.14 -8.56
CA ALA A 285 -49.17 31.02 -7.39
C ALA A 285 -49.87 32.37 -7.66
N SER A 286 -49.65 32.96 -8.83
CA SER A 286 -50.35 34.20 -9.22
C SER A 286 -51.87 34.00 -9.31
N THR A 287 -52.30 32.87 -9.89
CA THR A 287 -53.73 32.51 -10.02
C THR A 287 -54.37 32.32 -8.64
N ALA A 288 -53.67 31.65 -7.72
CA ALA A 288 -54.15 31.45 -6.35
C ALA A 288 -54.33 32.78 -5.60
N SER A 289 -53.40 33.73 -5.76
CA SER A 289 -53.49 35.06 -5.15
C SER A 289 -54.67 35.87 -5.68
N SER A 290 -54.94 35.80 -6.99
CA SER A 290 -56.13 36.42 -7.60
C SER A 290 -57.43 35.81 -7.05
N LYS A 291 -57.50 34.48 -6.94
CA LYS A 291 -58.71 33.80 -6.43
C LYS A 291 -58.98 34.09 -4.95
N ALA A 292 -57.94 34.22 -4.13
CA ALA A 292 -58.10 34.64 -2.74
C ALA A 292 -58.68 36.07 -2.62
N SER A 293 -58.29 36.97 -3.53
CA SER A 293 -58.81 38.33 -3.58
C SER A 293 -60.28 38.38 -4.01
N GLU A 294 -60.66 37.61 -5.04
CA GLU A 294 -62.05 37.48 -5.50
C GLU A 294 -62.98 36.90 -4.40
N ALA A 295 -62.50 35.91 -3.65
CA ALA A 295 -63.23 35.35 -2.52
C ALA A 295 -63.48 36.39 -1.41
N SER A 296 -62.48 37.21 -1.10
CA SER A 296 -62.59 38.28 -0.09
C SER A 296 -63.57 39.39 -0.50
N GLN A 297 -63.60 39.73 -1.80
CA GLN A 297 -64.56 40.69 -2.35
C GLN A 297 -66.00 40.14 -2.27
N SER A 298 -66.18 38.87 -2.60
CA SER A 298 -67.47 38.19 -2.54
C SER A 298 -68.03 38.15 -1.11
N ALA A 299 -67.18 37.90 -0.11
CA ALA A 299 -67.57 37.91 1.30
C ALA A 299 -68.04 39.30 1.77
N SER A 300 -67.38 40.37 1.30
CA SER A 300 -67.76 41.75 1.64
C SER A 300 -69.10 42.15 1.01
N ALA A 301 -69.35 41.74 -0.25
CA ALA A 301 -70.62 41.97 -0.93
C ALA A 301 -71.81 41.28 -0.23
N ALA A 302 -71.62 40.07 0.28
CA ALA A 302 -72.63 39.35 1.05
C ALA A 302 -73.03 40.10 2.34
N SER A 303 -72.06 40.60 3.10
CA SER A 303 -72.31 41.39 4.31
C SER A 303 -73.09 42.69 4.03
N SER A 304 -72.79 43.40 2.93
CA SER A 304 -73.53 44.60 2.54
C SER A 304 -74.98 44.31 2.13
N SER A 305 -75.21 43.18 1.47
CA SER A 305 -76.56 42.75 1.08
C SER A 305 -77.44 42.46 2.30
N GLN A 306 -76.88 41.82 3.33
CA GLN A 306 -77.58 41.55 4.59
C GLN A 306 -78.09 42.82 5.29
N VAL A 307 -77.26 43.87 5.37
CA VAL A 307 -77.62 45.15 6.01
C VAL A 307 -78.74 45.85 5.24
N SER A 308 -78.68 45.81 3.91
CA SER A 308 -79.69 46.43 3.04
C SER A 308 -81.07 45.76 3.19
N ALA A 309 -81.10 44.43 3.29
CA ALA A 309 -82.34 43.67 3.49
C ALA A 309 -82.99 43.97 4.86
N SER A 310 -82.19 44.10 5.93
CA SER A 310 -82.68 44.42 7.27
C SER A 310 -83.36 45.80 7.34
N ASN A 311 -82.73 46.81 6.72
CA ASN A 311 -83.26 48.18 6.71
C ASN A 311 -84.58 48.30 5.92
N ALA A 312 -84.74 47.54 4.83
CA ALA A 312 -85.95 47.55 4.02
C ALA A 312 -87.16 46.93 4.75
N ALA A 313 -86.93 45.92 5.59
CA ALA A 313 -87.97 45.26 6.40
C ALA A 313 -88.56 46.21 7.46
N ALA A 314 -87.70 46.91 8.21
CA ALA A 314 -88.12 47.84 9.26
C ALA A 314 -88.99 49.00 8.70
N GLY A 315 -88.59 49.58 7.56
CA GLY A 315 -89.31 50.71 6.95
C GLY A 315 -90.67 50.35 6.36
N SER A 316 -90.90 49.08 5.99
CA SER A 316 -92.18 48.63 5.41
C SER A 316 -93.23 48.33 6.49
N GLN A 317 -92.83 47.73 7.61
CA GLN A 317 -93.72 47.45 8.74
C GLN A 317 -94.29 48.73 9.37
N GLU A 318 -93.47 49.78 9.49
CA GLU A 318 -93.84 51.03 10.14
C GLU A 318 -94.90 51.84 9.35
N LYS A 319 -94.91 51.73 8.02
CA LYS A 319 -95.90 52.39 7.15
C LYS A 319 -97.25 51.67 7.11
N PHE A 320 -97.24 50.35 7.21
CA PHE A 320 -98.46 49.54 7.13
C PHE A 320 -99.31 49.64 8.41
N ALA A 321 -98.67 49.57 9.59
CA ALA A 321 -99.35 49.59 10.90
C ALA A 321 -100.16 50.88 11.17
N LYS A 322 -99.88 51.98 10.46
CA LYS A 322 -100.61 53.26 10.59
C LYS A 322 -101.93 53.31 9.81
N SER A 323 -102.11 52.46 8.80
CA SER A 323 -103.27 52.51 7.90
C SER A 323 -104.35 51.46 8.22
N PHE A 324 -103.99 50.37 8.90
CA PHE A 324 -104.88 49.27 9.27
C PHE A 324 -104.60 48.86 10.73
N PRO A 325 -105.32 49.44 11.73
CA PRO A 325 -104.99 49.25 13.15
C PRO A 325 -105.35 47.83 13.64
N ASN A 326 -104.41 47.21 14.36
CA ASN A 326 -104.52 45.83 14.85
C ASN A 326 -105.52 45.64 16.01
N PHE A 327 -105.92 46.71 16.71
CA PHE A 327 -106.86 46.65 17.84
C PHE A 327 -107.82 47.84 17.85
N VAL A 328 -109.03 47.61 18.36
CA VAL A 328 -110.19 48.45 18.06
C VAL A 328 -110.80 48.98 19.36
N GLY A 329 -110.27 50.11 19.84
CA GLY A 329 -111.01 50.97 20.78
C GLY A 329 -112.13 51.74 20.06
N PRO A 330 -112.86 52.65 20.74
CA PRO A 330 -113.99 53.40 20.18
C PRO A 330 -113.74 54.12 18.84
N ILE A 331 -112.48 54.37 18.49
CA ILE A 331 -112.03 55.03 17.25
C ILE A 331 -111.87 54.04 16.09
N GLY A 332 -111.54 52.77 16.35
CA GLY A 332 -111.29 51.80 15.28
C GLY A 332 -112.56 51.15 14.70
N LYS A 333 -113.71 51.25 15.38
CA LYS A 333 -114.97 50.61 14.95
C LYS A 333 -115.52 51.19 13.66
N ASP A 334 -115.28 52.48 13.41
CA ASP A 334 -115.74 53.19 12.22
C ASP A 334 -115.05 52.72 10.93
N ALA A 335 -113.95 51.96 11.07
CA ALA A 335 -113.21 51.35 9.98
C ALA A 335 -113.81 50.01 9.50
N TYR A 336 -114.87 49.50 10.14
CA TYR A 336 -115.50 48.22 9.80
C TYR A 336 -116.93 48.40 9.25
N VAL A 337 -117.36 47.44 8.43
CA VAL A 337 -118.69 47.35 7.82
C VAL A 337 -119.26 45.96 8.06
N TYR A 338 -120.56 45.89 8.34
CA TYR A 338 -121.33 44.66 8.46
C TYR A 338 -122.24 44.53 7.24
N ALA A 339 -122.24 43.35 6.62
CA ALA A 339 -122.99 43.04 5.41
C ALA A 339 -123.66 41.66 5.49
N GLY A 340 -124.63 41.51 6.40
CA GLY A 340 -125.43 40.30 6.55
C GLY A 340 -126.76 40.34 5.77
N ASP A 341 -127.31 39.16 5.49
CA ASP A 341 -128.43 38.95 4.56
C ASP A 341 -129.80 39.50 5.03
N ASN A 342 -129.90 40.01 6.26
CA ASN A 342 -131.14 40.58 6.79
C ASN A 342 -130.83 41.67 7.84
N GLY A 343 -130.45 42.87 7.39
CA GLY A 343 -129.88 43.96 8.21
C GLY A 343 -130.68 44.50 9.42
N ASN A 344 -131.76 43.83 9.85
CA ASN A 344 -132.47 44.15 11.08
C ASN A 344 -131.72 43.60 12.31
N GLY A 345 -131.33 44.50 13.22
CA GLY A 345 -130.93 44.16 14.60
C GLY A 345 -129.43 44.23 14.93
N PHE A 346 -128.55 44.32 13.94
CA PHE A 346 -127.10 44.40 14.19
C PHE A 346 -126.68 45.78 14.72
N SER A 347 -125.99 45.82 15.87
CA SER A 347 -125.49 47.05 16.51
C SER A 347 -123.98 47.03 16.79
N TRP A 348 -123.27 48.12 16.47
CA TRP A 348 -121.87 48.31 16.86
C TRP A 348 -121.69 48.81 18.30
N GLU A 349 -122.77 48.95 19.08
CA GLU A 349 -122.77 49.65 20.37
C GLU A 349 -122.31 48.79 21.56
N HIS A 350 -122.21 47.47 21.39
CA HIS A 350 -121.91 46.54 22.49
C HIS A 350 -120.42 46.19 22.65
N GLY A 351 -119.49 47.14 22.49
CA GLY A 351 -118.05 46.90 22.70
C GLY A 351 -117.36 47.93 23.60
N PRO A 352 -116.25 47.59 24.29
CA PRO A 352 -115.95 46.39 25.07
C PRO A 352 -116.08 46.61 26.60
N ASP A 353 -116.40 45.55 27.36
CA ASP A 353 -116.12 45.46 28.81
C ASP A 353 -114.78 44.74 29.04
N ALA A 354 -113.98 45.20 30.01
CA ALA A 354 -112.61 44.74 30.28
C ALA A 354 -112.46 43.27 30.77
N GLY A 355 -113.55 42.51 30.85
CA GLY A 355 -113.59 41.14 31.38
C GLY A 355 -113.39 40.01 30.36
N TRP A 356 -113.12 40.32 29.08
CA TRP A 356 -113.02 39.31 28.01
C TRP A 356 -111.57 38.95 27.63
N PRO A 357 -111.25 37.68 27.27
CA PRO A 357 -109.87 37.22 27.01
C PRO A 357 -109.11 37.92 25.88
N GLN A 358 -109.82 38.56 24.95
CA GLN A 358 -109.28 39.37 23.85
C GLN A 358 -110.26 40.53 23.56
N PRO A 359 -109.77 41.75 23.24
CA PRO A 359 -110.63 42.86 22.80
C PRO A 359 -111.41 42.51 21.53
N TYR A 360 -112.68 42.90 21.46
CA TYR A 360 -113.59 42.52 20.36
C TYR A 360 -114.24 43.74 19.68
N ILE A 361 -114.57 43.61 18.39
CA ILE A 361 -115.19 44.67 17.58
C ILE A 361 -116.71 44.71 17.74
N THR A 362 -117.34 43.58 18.03
CA THR A 362 -118.78 43.49 18.24
C THR A 362 -119.13 42.29 19.12
N ALA A 363 -120.17 42.45 19.94
CA ALA A 363 -120.82 41.38 20.67
C ALA A 363 -122.33 41.45 20.43
N GLN A 364 -122.91 40.40 19.87
CA GLN A 364 -124.33 40.35 19.55
C GLN A 364 -125.03 39.29 20.39
N ALA A 365 -126.18 39.64 20.95
CA ALA A 365 -127.06 38.68 21.65
C ALA A 365 -127.68 37.68 20.66
N GLY A 366 -128.18 36.56 21.17
CA GLY A 366 -128.92 35.58 20.36
C GLY A 366 -130.12 36.23 19.67
N GLY A 367 -130.35 35.85 18.40
CA GLY A 367 -131.40 36.39 17.54
C GLY A 367 -130.96 37.60 16.69
N GLN A 368 -129.74 38.12 16.86
CA GLN A 368 -129.22 39.27 16.11
C GLN A 368 -128.34 38.83 14.93
N GLY A 369 -128.64 39.33 13.73
CA GLY A 369 -127.94 39.02 12.47
C GLY A 369 -128.77 38.19 11.49
N GLY A 370 -128.10 37.56 10.52
CA GLY A 370 -128.73 36.75 9.47
C GLY A 370 -128.18 35.33 9.38
N THR A 371 -128.52 34.61 8.32
CA THR A 371 -127.92 33.30 7.97
C THR A 371 -126.44 33.46 7.60
N TYR A 372 -126.10 34.51 6.87
CA TYR A 372 -124.73 34.89 6.57
C TYR A 372 -124.40 36.19 7.31
N ASN A 373 -123.36 36.16 8.12
CA ASN A 373 -122.91 37.30 8.91
C ASN A 373 -121.50 37.65 8.49
N ARG A 374 -121.33 38.86 7.96
CA ARG A 374 -120.09 39.25 7.31
C ARG A 374 -119.57 40.56 7.86
N ILE A 375 -118.29 40.58 8.23
CA ILE A 375 -117.62 41.78 8.75
C ILE A 375 -116.31 41.96 8.00
N HIS A 376 -116.05 43.18 7.56
CA HIS A 376 -114.85 43.53 6.81
C HIS A 376 -114.49 45.00 6.99
N PHE A 377 -113.31 45.39 6.53
CA PHE A 377 -112.89 46.79 6.54
C PHE A 377 -113.68 47.63 5.52
N LYS A 378 -114.03 48.85 5.92
CA LYS A 378 -114.65 49.87 5.06
C LYS A 378 -113.74 50.22 3.89
N GLU A 379 -112.45 50.38 4.17
CA GLU A 379 -111.41 50.60 3.16
C GLU A 379 -110.79 49.28 2.69
N SER A 380 -110.45 49.22 1.40
CA SER A 380 -109.68 48.13 0.82
C SER A 380 -108.19 48.44 0.81
N VAL A 381 -107.37 47.39 0.80
CA VAL A 381 -105.94 47.45 0.56
C VAL A 381 -105.66 47.54 -0.95
N PRO A 382 -104.85 48.50 -1.42
CA PRO A 382 -104.41 48.54 -2.81
C PRO A 382 -103.64 47.29 -3.25
N LYS A 383 -103.90 46.84 -4.49
CA LYS A 383 -103.14 45.76 -5.11
C LYS A 383 -101.67 46.16 -5.24
N THR A 384 -100.80 45.34 -4.65
CA THR A 384 -99.37 45.36 -4.96
C THR A 384 -98.94 43.94 -5.31
N VAL A 385 -98.77 43.70 -6.61
CA VAL A 385 -98.45 42.37 -7.16
C VAL A 385 -97.15 41.85 -6.54
N GLY A 386 -97.14 40.57 -6.17
CA GLY A 386 -95.98 39.89 -5.60
C GLY A 386 -95.79 40.08 -4.10
N ARG A 387 -96.56 40.95 -3.44
CA ARG A 387 -96.54 41.05 -1.97
C ARG A 387 -97.28 39.88 -1.34
N ARG A 388 -96.70 39.35 -0.27
CA ARG A 388 -97.29 38.27 0.53
C ARG A 388 -97.83 38.84 1.83
N TYR A 389 -99.08 38.51 2.13
CA TYR A 389 -99.77 38.95 3.32
C TYR A 389 -100.23 37.76 4.16
N ARG A 390 -100.25 37.96 5.48
CA ARG A 390 -100.93 37.10 6.45
C ARG A 390 -102.11 37.87 7.02
N VAL A 391 -103.28 37.24 7.07
CA VAL A 391 -104.48 37.80 7.66
C VAL A 391 -104.95 36.89 8.78
N THR A 392 -105.23 37.44 9.95
CA THR A 392 -105.66 36.68 11.13
C THR A 392 -106.85 37.36 11.80
N GLY A 393 -107.80 36.59 12.35
CA GLY A 393 -108.86 37.12 13.21
C GLY A 393 -109.27 36.10 14.26
N TRP A 394 -110.11 36.51 15.22
CA TRP A 394 -110.65 35.61 16.23
C TRP A 394 -112.17 35.73 16.31
N PHE A 395 -112.82 34.59 16.45
CA PHE A 395 -114.27 34.47 16.54
C PHE A 395 -114.64 33.67 17.78
N TYR A 396 -115.67 34.10 18.48
CA TYR A 396 -116.26 33.39 19.59
C TYR A 396 -117.75 33.26 19.37
N THR A 397 -118.33 32.10 19.65
CA THR A 397 -119.79 31.94 19.65
C THR A 397 -120.19 30.95 20.71
N ASN A 398 -121.32 31.20 21.35
CA ASN A 398 -122.07 30.20 22.14
C ASN A 398 -123.24 29.62 21.33
N ALA A 399 -123.42 30.07 20.08
CA ALA A 399 -124.51 29.61 19.25
C ALA A 399 -124.21 28.21 18.74
N THR A 400 -125.18 27.32 18.92
CA THR A 400 -125.08 25.92 18.50
C THR A 400 -125.49 25.73 17.04
N ASN A 401 -126.03 26.78 16.41
CA ASN A 401 -126.39 26.78 15.00
C ASN A 401 -125.37 27.48 14.10
N CYS A 402 -124.18 27.85 14.58
CA CYS A 402 -123.07 28.31 13.74
C CYS A 402 -122.42 27.11 13.05
N GLN A 403 -122.45 27.08 11.72
CA GLN A 403 -122.03 25.91 10.95
C GLN A 403 -120.61 26.03 10.41
N ILE A 404 -120.19 27.21 9.94
CA ILE A 404 -118.88 27.43 9.30
C ILE A 404 -118.36 28.82 9.65
N VAL A 405 -117.07 28.91 9.95
CA VAL A 405 -116.33 30.17 9.94
C VAL A 405 -115.35 30.19 8.78
N SER A 406 -115.40 31.26 7.99
CA SER A 406 -114.59 31.44 6.81
C SER A 406 -114.00 32.83 6.75
N LEU A 407 -112.75 32.88 6.34
CA LEU A 407 -112.06 34.10 5.97
C LEU A 407 -111.79 34.02 4.46
N TRP A 408 -112.33 35.00 3.75
CA TRP A 408 -112.18 35.15 2.31
C TRP A 408 -111.47 36.45 1.99
N LEU A 409 -110.91 36.53 0.81
CA LEU A 409 -110.37 37.77 0.27
C LEU A 409 -111.29 38.25 -0.85
N LEU A 410 -111.82 39.45 -0.70
CA LEU A 410 -112.62 40.08 -1.74
C LEU A 410 -111.72 41.01 -2.54
N THR A 411 -111.66 40.83 -3.85
CA THR A 411 -110.96 41.74 -4.76
C THR A 411 -111.97 42.55 -5.55
N THR A 412 -111.76 43.86 -5.66
CA THR A 412 -112.69 44.81 -6.31
C THR A 412 -111.93 45.99 -6.92
N ASP A 413 -112.58 46.77 -7.78
CA ASP A 413 -112.00 48.00 -8.36
C ASP A 413 -112.59 49.29 -7.75
N ASN A 414 -113.66 49.19 -6.96
CA ASN A 414 -114.42 50.35 -6.47
C ASN A 414 -114.67 50.33 -4.96
N ASN A 415 -113.95 49.48 -4.21
CA ASN A 415 -114.03 49.33 -2.75
C ASN A 415 -115.41 48.84 -2.22
N ILE A 416 -116.31 48.39 -3.10
CA ILE A 416 -117.66 47.92 -2.76
C ILE A 416 -117.81 46.43 -3.14
N TRP A 417 -118.69 45.72 -2.43
CA TRP A 417 -119.14 44.38 -2.79
C TRP A 417 -120.30 44.47 -3.79
N ASP A 418 -119.97 44.54 -5.09
CA ASP A 418 -120.91 44.53 -6.20
C ASP A 418 -120.79 43.24 -7.03
N THR A 419 -121.52 43.15 -8.15
CA THR A 419 -121.46 42.00 -9.08
C THR A 419 -120.12 41.83 -9.79
N ASN A 420 -119.21 42.82 -9.71
CA ASN A 420 -117.88 42.78 -10.32
C ASN A 420 -116.79 42.39 -9.32
N ALA A 421 -117.11 42.30 -8.03
CA ALA A 421 -116.19 41.86 -6.99
C ALA A 421 -115.96 40.33 -7.07
N VAL A 422 -114.71 39.89 -6.83
CA VAL A 422 -114.32 38.48 -6.98
C VAL A 422 -113.73 37.96 -5.66
N GLY A 423 -114.32 36.88 -5.13
CA GLY A 423 -113.81 36.15 -3.97
C GLY A 423 -112.55 35.32 -4.31
N ARG A 424 -111.59 35.31 -3.38
CA ARG A 424 -110.31 34.60 -3.46
C ARG A 424 -110.07 33.85 -2.14
N GLY A 425 -109.49 32.65 -2.23
CA GLY A 425 -108.98 31.90 -1.07
C GLY A 425 -107.54 32.28 -0.74
N GLY A 426 -107.04 31.81 0.41
CA GLY A 426 -105.61 31.89 0.75
C GLY A 426 -104.78 30.79 0.08
N ASP A 427 -103.47 30.97 0.01
CA ASP A 427 -102.51 29.96 -0.45
C ASP A 427 -102.33 28.87 0.62
N THR A 428 -102.26 29.28 1.89
CA THR A 428 -102.03 28.40 3.04
C THR A 428 -102.71 28.96 4.29
N THR A 429 -103.14 28.08 5.20
CA THR A 429 -103.62 28.50 6.53
C THR A 429 -102.43 28.71 7.47
N PRO A 430 -102.29 29.87 8.14
CA PRO A 430 -101.21 30.12 9.09
C PRO A 430 -101.23 29.10 10.24
N PRO A 431 -100.07 28.71 10.79
CA PRO A 431 -100.01 27.78 11.91
C PRO A 431 -100.93 28.20 13.09
N GLY A 432 -101.76 27.26 13.56
CA GLY A 432 -102.70 27.49 14.67
C GLY A 432 -103.97 28.27 14.32
N CYS A 433 -104.25 28.52 13.03
CA CYS A 433 -105.51 29.09 12.56
C CYS A 433 -106.43 28.02 11.94
N VAL A 434 -107.75 28.21 12.05
CA VAL A 434 -108.78 27.44 11.33
C VAL A 434 -109.37 28.28 10.20
N ASN A 435 -109.66 27.72 9.03
CA ASN A 435 -110.38 28.44 7.96
C ASN A 435 -111.25 27.47 7.17
N ASN A 436 -112.51 27.84 6.90
CA ASN A 436 -113.47 27.00 6.18
C ASN A 436 -113.74 25.65 6.88
N ILE A 437 -113.91 25.68 8.21
CA ILE A 437 -114.12 24.48 9.06
C ILE A 437 -115.35 24.68 9.93
N SER A 438 -116.07 23.58 10.22
CA SER A 438 -117.27 23.62 11.04
C SER A 438 -117.00 23.96 12.50
N ILE A 439 -117.83 24.85 13.07
CA ILE A 439 -117.68 25.38 14.43
C ILE A 439 -118.98 25.29 15.23
N ASN A 440 -119.42 24.07 15.49
CA ASN A 440 -120.74 23.77 16.07
C ASN A 440 -120.74 23.75 17.62
N SER A 441 -119.80 24.42 18.29
CA SER A 441 -119.62 24.33 19.74
C SER A 441 -119.16 25.66 20.38
N PRO A 442 -119.57 25.96 21.63
CA PRO A 442 -119.04 27.09 22.39
C PRO A 442 -117.52 27.15 22.42
N GLY A 443 -116.90 28.25 21.97
CA GLY A 443 -115.44 28.39 22.04
C GLY A 443 -114.84 29.54 21.23
N PHE A 444 -113.58 29.87 21.56
CA PHE A 444 -112.74 30.81 20.81
C PHE A 444 -112.00 30.10 19.69
N ASN A 445 -112.13 30.62 18.48
CA ASN A 445 -111.47 30.11 17.28
C ASN A 445 -110.61 31.22 16.67
N LYS A 446 -109.33 30.92 16.47
CA LYS A 446 -108.41 31.76 15.71
C LYS A 446 -108.48 31.33 14.26
N PHE A 447 -108.74 32.24 13.34
CA PHE A 447 -108.80 31.96 11.91
C PHE A 447 -107.82 32.83 11.15
N GLY A 448 -107.44 32.39 9.96
CA GLY A 448 -106.44 33.11 9.19
C GLY A 448 -106.10 32.47 7.86
N LEU A 449 -105.46 33.25 7.02
CA LEU A 449 -104.96 32.86 5.71
C LEU A 449 -103.68 33.61 5.38
N GLU A 450 -102.78 32.98 4.63
CA GLU A 450 -101.67 33.65 3.97
C GLU A 450 -101.86 33.57 2.46
N PHE A 451 -101.43 34.61 1.75
CA PHE A 451 -101.55 34.65 0.30
C PHE A 451 -100.53 35.59 -0.31
N THR A 452 -100.18 35.33 -1.57
CA THR A 452 -99.43 36.26 -2.41
C THR A 452 -100.39 36.94 -3.40
N VAL A 453 -100.31 38.26 -3.51
CA VAL A 453 -101.13 39.04 -4.43
C VAL A 453 -100.72 38.77 -5.87
N GLY A 454 -101.60 38.13 -6.64
CA GLY A 454 -101.40 37.80 -8.04
C GLY A 454 -101.53 39.02 -8.97
N SER A 455 -100.94 38.93 -10.16
CA SER A 455 -101.06 39.98 -11.19
C SER A 455 -102.49 40.14 -11.70
N ASP A 456 -103.26 39.04 -11.68
CA ASP A 456 -104.66 38.90 -12.08
C ASP A 456 -105.67 39.51 -11.11
N TRP A 457 -105.25 39.93 -9.91
CA TRP A 457 -106.14 40.52 -8.91
C TRP A 457 -106.68 41.89 -9.38
N LYS A 458 -107.88 42.25 -8.91
CA LYS A 458 -108.45 43.60 -9.08
C LYS A 458 -107.62 44.65 -8.33
N SER A 459 -107.85 45.94 -8.59
CA SER A 459 -107.01 47.05 -8.09
C SER A 459 -107.02 47.21 -6.57
N LEU A 460 -108.03 46.66 -5.89
CA LEU A 460 -108.18 46.67 -4.44
C LEU A 460 -108.52 45.27 -3.93
N TRP A 461 -108.13 44.97 -2.69
CA TRP A 461 -108.52 43.76 -1.98
C TRP A 461 -108.82 44.02 -0.52
N LYS A 462 -109.71 43.24 0.10
CA LYS A 462 -109.95 43.30 1.54
C LYS A 462 -110.28 41.91 2.10
N PRO A 463 -109.91 41.62 3.35
CA PRO A 463 -110.35 40.42 4.01
C PRO A 463 -111.82 40.56 4.43
N VAL A 464 -112.60 39.52 4.17
CA VAL A 464 -113.98 39.39 4.59
C VAL A 464 -114.07 38.20 5.51
N PHE A 465 -114.36 38.49 6.77
CA PHE A 465 -114.80 37.47 7.69
C PHE A 465 -116.27 37.17 7.43
N GLU A 466 -116.59 35.88 7.39
CA GLU A 466 -117.94 35.36 7.26
C GLU A 466 -118.13 34.21 8.24
N PHE A 467 -119.29 34.16 8.87
CA PHE A 467 -119.76 32.92 9.45
C PHE A 467 -121.22 32.68 9.07
N GLU A 468 -121.52 31.40 8.85
CA GLU A 468 -122.82 30.93 8.39
C GLU A 468 -123.53 30.17 9.52
N THR A 469 -124.85 30.35 9.60
CA THR A 469 -125.71 29.64 10.55
C THR A 469 -126.76 28.76 9.88
N THR A 470 -127.15 27.67 10.54
CA THR A 470 -128.27 26.82 10.08
C THR A 470 -129.60 27.35 10.60
N GLY A 471 -130.56 27.60 9.70
CA GLY A 471 -131.97 27.87 10.08
C GLY A 471 -132.33 29.30 10.50
N GLY A 472 -131.43 30.28 10.32
CA GLY A 472 -131.69 31.71 10.62
C GLY A 472 -130.58 32.35 11.46
N ALA A 473 -130.87 33.49 12.09
CA ALA A 473 -129.90 34.22 12.91
C ALA A 473 -129.26 33.34 14.03
N PRO A 474 -128.05 33.69 14.52
CA PRO A 474 -127.39 32.95 15.61
C PRO A 474 -128.27 32.82 16.85
N ASN A 475 -128.42 31.62 17.41
CA ASN A 475 -129.35 31.36 18.51
C ASN A 475 -128.84 31.77 19.91
N GLN A 476 -127.56 32.12 20.03
CA GLN A 476 -126.92 32.59 21.26
C GLN A 476 -125.88 33.68 20.95
N ILE A 477 -125.22 34.18 21.99
CA ILE A 477 -124.23 35.25 21.89
C ILE A 477 -123.06 34.86 20.96
N TRP A 478 -122.62 35.81 20.13
CA TRP A 478 -121.46 35.64 19.25
C TRP A 478 -120.65 36.94 19.14
N HIS A 479 -119.33 36.79 19.10
CA HIS A 479 -118.35 37.87 19.14
C HIS A 479 -117.32 37.69 18.05
N MET A 480 -116.83 38.81 17.53
CA MET A 480 -115.71 38.83 16.62
C MET A 480 -114.67 39.83 17.13
N THR A 481 -113.40 39.46 17.08
CA THR A 481 -112.28 40.38 17.28
C THR A 481 -111.83 40.97 15.95
N GLY A 482 -111.04 42.05 15.99
CA GLY A 482 -110.55 42.69 14.78
C GLY A 482 -109.79 41.71 13.86
N ILE A 483 -109.71 42.06 12.58
CA ILE A 483 -108.88 41.33 11.62
C ILE A 483 -107.51 42.01 11.59
N THR A 484 -106.42 41.27 11.75
CA THR A 484 -105.06 41.77 11.51
C THR A 484 -104.61 41.42 10.11
N ILE A 485 -103.86 42.35 9.49
CA ILE A 485 -103.20 42.14 8.21
C ILE A 485 -101.70 42.39 8.44
N GLU A 486 -100.84 41.48 7.98
CA GLU A 486 -99.39 41.57 8.11
C GLU A 486 -98.76 41.42 6.73
N ASP A 487 -97.88 42.34 6.33
CA ASP A 487 -97.05 42.18 5.12
C ASP A 487 -95.82 41.34 5.49
N ILE A 488 -95.78 40.09 5.02
CA ILE A 488 -94.72 39.11 5.30
C ILE A 488 -93.79 38.91 4.09
N THR A 489 -93.84 39.81 3.10
CA THR A 489 -93.03 39.71 1.87
C THR A 489 -91.53 39.63 2.17
N SER A 490 -91.04 40.47 3.08
CA SER A 490 -89.62 40.53 3.44
C SER A 490 -89.15 39.34 4.29
N GLU A 491 -90.05 38.69 5.03
CA GLU A 491 -89.73 37.49 5.81
C GLU A 491 -89.32 36.34 4.88
N LYS A 492 -90.11 36.08 3.82
CA LYS A 492 -89.79 35.06 2.81
C LYS A 492 -88.50 35.38 2.05
N ALA A 493 -88.31 36.65 1.66
CA ALA A 493 -87.10 37.08 0.96
C ALA A 493 -85.83 36.90 1.82
N ALA A 494 -85.93 37.13 3.13
CA ALA A 494 -84.82 36.90 4.07
C ALA A 494 -84.49 35.41 4.21
N THR A 495 -85.48 34.53 4.28
CA THR A 495 -85.28 33.06 4.33
C THR A 495 -84.60 32.53 3.06
N ASP A 496 -85.01 33.02 1.90
CA ASP A 496 -84.41 32.62 0.61
C ASP A 496 -82.95 33.12 0.50
N SER A 497 -82.68 34.36 0.93
CA SER A 497 -81.33 34.91 0.96
C SER A 497 -80.40 34.17 1.93
N ALA A 498 -80.93 33.73 3.09
CA ALA A 498 -80.16 32.93 4.04
C ALA A 498 -79.79 31.54 3.47
N SER A 499 -80.71 30.93 2.73
CA SER A 499 -80.48 29.64 2.05
C SER A 499 -79.42 29.76 0.94
N ALA A 500 -79.46 30.86 0.17
CA ALA A 500 -78.44 31.16 -0.83
C ALA A 500 -77.05 31.42 -0.21
N ALA A 501 -76.99 32.15 0.91
CA ALA A 501 -75.73 32.42 1.62
C ALA A 501 -75.09 31.13 2.18
N SER A 502 -75.89 30.21 2.72
CA SER A 502 -75.41 28.90 3.20
C SER A 502 -74.81 28.03 2.08
N SER A 503 -75.42 28.06 0.90
CA SER A 503 -74.90 27.36 -0.28
C SER A 503 -73.58 27.97 -0.76
N SER A 504 -73.47 29.29 -0.81
CA SER A 504 -72.23 30.00 -1.16
C SER A 504 -71.09 29.75 -0.17
N TYR A 505 -71.40 29.67 1.13
CA TYR A 505 -70.41 29.31 2.16
C TYR A 505 -69.87 27.89 1.97
N SER A 506 -70.74 26.94 1.64
CA SER A 506 -70.34 25.55 1.39
C SER A 506 -69.42 25.43 0.16
N ASN A 507 -69.71 26.18 -0.91
CA ASN A 507 -68.83 26.25 -2.09
C ASN A 507 -67.48 26.90 -1.77
N ALA A 508 -67.45 27.94 -0.93
CA ALA A 508 -66.20 28.58 -0.52
C ALA A 508 -65.31 27.63 0.31
N LEU A 509 -65.90 26.80 1.19
CA LEU A 509 -65.16 25.77 1.92
C LEU A 509 -64.60 24.69 1.00
N TYR A 510 -65.35 24.27 -0.01
CA TYR A 510 -64.89 23.30 -1.01
C TYR A 510 -63.69 23.83 -1.81
N GLU A 511 -63.76 25.07 -2.29
CA GLU A 511 -62.65 25.71 -3.02
C GLU A 511 -61.42 25.96 -2.13
N SER A 512 -61.62 26.25 -0.84
CA SER A 512 -60.52 26.33 0.14
C SER A 512 -59.80 24.97 0.29
N GLY A 513 -60.54 23.87 0.34
CA GLY A 513 -59.96 22.52 0.35
C GLY A 513 -59.16 22.19 -0.91
N LEU A 514 -59.66 22.57 -2.09
CA LEU A 514 -58.92 22.42 -3.35
C LEU A 514 -57.66 23.28 -3.40
N ALA A 515 -57.68 24.48 -2.82
CA ALA A 515 -56.50 25.34 -2.71
C ALA A 515 -55.40 24.69 -1.84
N LEU A 516 -55.77 24.04 -0.74
CA LEU A 516 -54.83 23.27 0.10
C LEU A 516 -54.20 22.09 -0.64
N GLN A 517 -55.01 21.30 -1.36
CA GLN A 517 -54.49 20.18 -2.16
C GLN A 517 -53.51 20.66 -3.25
N ARG A 518 -53.81 21.79 -3.89
CA ARG A 518 -52.92 22.40 -4.89
C ARG A 518 -51.62 22.89 -4.25
N ALA A 519 -51.66 23.43 -3.03
CA ALA A 519 -50.47 23.83 -2.29
C ALA A 519 -49.59 22.62 -1.91
N GLU A 520 -50.18 21.51 -1.48
CA GLU A 520 -49.46 20.26 -1.21
C GLU A 520 -48.80 19.70 -2.47
N ALA A 521 -49.50 19.71 -3.61
CA ALA A 521 -48.95 19.29 -4.90
C ALA A 521 -47.78 20.18 -5.35
N ALA A 522 -47.85 21.49 -5.09
CA ALA A 522 -46.75 22.41 -5.36
C ALA A 522 -45.54 22.13 -4.46
N SER A 523 -45.76 21.80 -3.18
CA SER A 523 -44.69 21.39 -2.26
C SER A 523 -44.01 20.09 -2.70
N GLY A 524 -44.78 19.08 -3.13
CA GLY A 524 -44.24 17.83 -3.69
C GLY A 524 -43.40 18.06 -4.96
N SER A 525 -43.84 18.99 -5.83
CA SER A 525 -43.09 19.39 -7.02
C SER A 525 -41.76 20.09 -6.66
N ALA A 526 -41.76 20.94 -5.63
CA ALA A 526 -40.56 21.59 -5.12
C ALA A 526 -39.55 20.59 -4.53
N ASN A 527 -40.01 19.59 -3.77
CA ASN A 527 -39.16 18.51 -3.28
C ASN A 527 -38.52 17.72 -4.43
N THR A 528 -39.30 17.41 -5.48
CA THR A 528 -38.80 16.73 -6.67
C THR A 528 -37.71 17.54 -7.38
N ALA A 529 -37.90 18.86 -7.50
CA ALA A 529 -36.89 19.75 -8.07
C ALA A 529 -35.59 19.78 -7.24
N SER A 530 -35.70 19.81 -5.91
CA SER A 530 -34.53 19.78 -5.02
C SER A 530 -33.74 18.47 -5.12
N ILE A 531 -34.44 17.32 -5.25
CA ILE A 531 -33.81 16.01 -5.46
C ILE A 531 -33.04 16.01 -6.78
N LYS A 532 -33.65 16.51 -7.87
CA LYS A 532 -33.02 16.56 -9.19
C LYS A 532 -31.81 17.50 -9.24
N ALA A 533 -31.83 18.59 -8.48
CA ALA A 533 -30.66 19.45 -8.32
C ALA A 533 -29.49 18.72 -7.62
N GLY A 534 -29.78 17.89 -6.60
CA GLY A 534 -28.79 17.04 -5.93
C GLY A 534 -28.18 15.98 -6.87
N GLU A 535 -29.01 15.30 -7.67
CA GLU A 535 -28.54 14.35 -8.69
C GLU A 535 -27.63 15.02 -9.74
N ALA A 536 -27.98 16.24 -10.17
CA ALA A 536 -27.16 17.02 -11.10
C ALA A 536 -25.80 17.41 -10.50
N ALA A 537 -25.75 17.80 -9.22
CA ALA A 537 -24.51 18.09 -8.51
C ALA A 537 -23.62 16.83 -8.38
N GLY A 538 -24.20 15.69 -8.05
CA GLY A 538 -23.49 14.41 -8.00
C GLY A 538 -22.89 14.02 -9.36
N SER A 539 -23.64 14.24 -10.44
CA SER A 539 -23.16 14.01 -11.82
C SER A 539 -22.01 14.95 -12.19
N ALA A 540 -22.05 16.21 -11.76
CA ALA A 540 -20.96 17.17 -11.97
C ALA A 540 -19.67 16.77 -11.22
N SER A 541 -19.79 16.29 -9.97
CA SER A 541 -18.64 15.77 -9.22
C SER A 541 -18.02 14.53 -9.88
N ALA A 542 -18.84 13.62 -10.40
CA ALA A 542 -18.36 12.44 -11.13
C ALA A 542 -17.62 12.83 -12.44
N ALA A 543 -18.12 13.84 -13.15
CA ALA A 543 -17.44 14.39 -14.33
C ALA A 543 -16.08 15.01 -13.99
N SER A 544 -15.98 15.75 -12.87
CA SER A 544 -14.71 16.30 -12.38
C SER A 544 -13.70 15.19 -12.01
N GLY A 545 -14.15 14.14 -11.34
CA GLY A 545 -13.31 12.97 -11.04
C GLY A 545 -12.81 12.25 -12.31
N SER A 546 -13.66 12.12 -13.32
CA SER A 546 -13.29 11.55 -14.61
C SER A 546 -12.25 12.42 -15.34
N ALA A 547 -12.37 13.75 -15.28
CA ALA A 547 -11.39 14.68 -15.84
C ALA A 547 -10.01 14.59 -15.15
N ALA A 548 -9.99 14.39 -13.82
CA ALA A 548 -8.76 14.16 -13.08
C ALA A 548 -8.07 12.86 -13.51
N GLN A 549 -8.82 11.75 -13.64
CA GLN A 549 -8.29 10.47 -14.12
C GLN A 549 -7.75 10.56 -15.56
N ALA A 550 -8.44 11.29 -16.44
CA ALA A 550 -7.96 11.53 -17.80
C ALA A 550 -6.65 12.32 -17.81
N SER A 551 -6.52 13.33 -16.93
CA SER A 551 -5.28 14.11 -16.78
C SER A 551 -4.11 13.25 -16.28
N SER A 552 -4.34 12.41 -15.28
CA SER A 552 -3.33 11.45 -14.80
C SER A 552 -2.91 10.45 -15.87
N SER A 553 -3.86 9.95 -16.66
CA SER A 553 -3.57 9.04 -17.77
C SER A 553 -2.75 9.72 -18.88
N ALA A 554 -3.03 10.99 -19.18
CA ALA A 554 -2.25 11.79 -20.13
C ALA A 554 -0.82 12.04 -19.63
N SER A 555 -0.64 12.33 -18.34
CA SER A 555 0.69 12.45 -17.74
C SER A 555 1.47 11.14 -17.80
N ALA A 556 0.84 10.00 -17.48
CA ALA A 556 1.45 8.67 -17.58
C ALA A 556 1.87 8.35 -19.03
N ALA A 557 1.00 8.62 -20.01
CA ALA A 557 1.32 8.44 -21.42
C ALA A 557 2.51 9.32 -21.87
N SER A 558 2.61 10.56 -21.39
CA SER A 558 3.74 11.46 -21.66
C SER A 558 5.05 10.95 -21.05
N SER A 559 5.02 10.45 -19.82
CA SER A 559 6.19 9.82 -19.18
C SER A 559 6.63 8.57 -19.94
N SER A 560 5.69 7.72 -20.36
CA SER A 560 5.98 6.53 -21.18
C SER A 560 6.55 6.88 -22.56
N ALA A 561 6.04 7.93 -23.21
CA ALA A 561 6.55 8.42 -24.48
C ALA A 561 7.98 9.00 -24.33
N THR A 562 8.25 9.71 -23.24
CA THR A 562 9.58 10.26 -22.92
C THR A 562 10.59 9.14 -22.64
N LEU A 563 10.17 8.11 -21.90
CA LEU A 563 10.98 6.93 -21.63
C LEU A 563 11.28 6.17 -22.93
N SER A 564 10.28 5.95 -23.77
CA SER A 564 10.44 5.33 -25.08
C SER A 564 11.39 6.13 -25.98
N ALA A 565 11.25 7.46 -26.04
CA ALA A 565 12.16 8.32 -26.80
C ALA A 565 13.61 8.29 -26.29
N THR A 566 13.81 8.10 -24.98
CA THR A 566 15.14 7.99 -24.37
C THR A 566 15.85 6.67 -24.74
N TYR A 567 15.09 5.60 -25.01
CA TYR A 567 15.64 4.28 -25.34
C TYR A 567 15.49 3.89 -26.82
N SER A 568 14.80 4.67 -27.66
CA SER A 568 14.46 4.30 -29.05
C SER A 568 15.48 4.72 -30.13
N THR A 569 16.58 5.41 -29.82
CA THR A 569 17.64 5.68 -30.82
C THR A 569 18.84 4.76 -30.61
N GLY A 570 18.86 3.66 -31.36
CA GLY A 570 20.03 2.78 -31.45
C GLY A 570 21.30 3.54 -31.84
N GLY A 571 22.38 3.31 -31.09
CA GLY A 571 23.74 3.77 -31.40
C GLY A 571 24.16 5.10 -30.77
N GLY A 572 23.84 5.34 -29.49
CA GLY A 572 24.36 6.49 -28.72
C GLY A 572 25.90 6.57 -28.72
N ASN A 573 26.44 7.74 -28.38
CA ASN A 573 27.88 7.96 -28.28
C ASN A 573 28.47 7.03 -27.18
N LEU A 574 29.43 6.19 -27.57
CA LEU A 574 29.98 5.13 -26.73
C LEU A 574 30.97 5.63 -25.68
N LEU A 575 31.43 6.87 -25.80
CA LEU A 575 32.46 7.44 -24.95
C LEU A 575 31.90 7.92 -23.60
N PRO A 576 32.65 7.78 -22.50
CA PRO A 576 32.29 8.37 -21.22
C PRO A 576 32.63 9.87 -21.16
N GLU A 577 31.83 10.61 -20.37
CA GLU A 577 32.09 12.02 -19.97
C GLU A 577 32.50 12.96 -21.13
N THR A 578 31.74 12.96 -22.21
CA THR A 578 32.05 13.73 -23.43
C THR A 578 31.72 15.23 -23.31
N THR A 579 31.17 15.66 -22.18
CA THR A 579 30.84 17.06 -21.85
C THR A 579 31.86 17.74 -20.97
N TYR A 580 32.71 16.97 -20.28
CA TYR A 580 33.67 17.45 -19.28
C TYR A 580 33.03 18.34 -18.20
N ALA A 581 31.77 18.09 -17.86
CA ALA A 581 30.97 19.00 -17.05
C ALA A 581 31.46 19.04 -15.59
N ILE A 582 31.90 17.90 -15.09
CA ILE A 582 32.34 17.73 -13.70
C ILE A 582 33.87 17.68 -13.64
N ASN A 583 34.51 16.81 -14.43
CA ASN A 583 35.96 16.56 -14.43
C ASN A 583 36.41 15.91 -15.76
N THR A 584 37.60 15.30 -15.77
CA THR A 584 38.17 14.55 -16.90
C THR A 584 38.15 13.03 -16.67
N VAL A 585 37.20 12.50 -15.88
CA VAL A 585 37.09 11.05 -15.62
C VAL A 585 36.81 10.31 -16.93
N GLY A 586 37.48 9.18 -17.12
CA GLY A 586 37.43 8.42 -18.37
C GLY A 586 38.33 8.97 -19.47
N TRP A 587 39.19 9.95 -19.15
CA TRP A 587 40.19 10.52 -20.05
C TRP A 587 41.57 10.51 -19.36
N ASN A 588 42.54 9.92 -20.04
CA ASN A 588 43.91 9.74 -19.56
C ASN A 588 44.90 10.53 -20.43
N THR A 589 46.10 10.78 -19.92
CA THR A 589 47.13 11.57 -20.60
C THR A 589 48.36 10.74 -20.90
N TYR A 590 49.01 10.99 -22.04
CA TYR A 590 50.26 10.32 -22.39
C TYR A 590 51.16 11.22 -23.23
N SER A 591 52.47 11.11 -23.02
CA SER A 591 53.53 11.62 -23.88
C SER A 591 54.76 10.72 -23.75
N PRO A 592 55.44 10.36 -24.86
CA PRO A 592 56.71 9.64 -24.78
C PRO A 592 57.85 10.51 -24.23
N HIS A 593 57.62 11.81 -24.10
CA HIS A 593 58.58 12.79 -23.57
C HIS A 593 58.29 13.14 -22.11
N GLY A 594 57.41 12.42 -21.41
CA GLY A 594 57.01 12.75 -20.03
C GLY A 594 56.33 14.13 -19.91
N ASN A 595 56.39 14.73 -18.71
CA ASN A 595 55.74 16.02 -18.42
C ASN A 595 56.63 17.25 -18.72
N TYR A 596 57.75 17.08 -19.43
CA TYR A 596 58.68 18.19 -19.68
C TYR A 596 58.06 19.25 -20.60
N ALA A 597 57.75 20.41 -20.04
CA ALA A 597 57.11 21.55 -20.70
C ALA A 597 55.69 21.26 -21.24
N LEU A 598 55.00 20.24 -20.72
CA LEU A 598 53.64 19.87 -21.13
C LEU A 598 52.66 20.00 -19.96
N THR A 599 51.50 20.62 -20.21
CA THR A 599 50.42 20.77 -19.22
C THR A 599 49.11 20.26 -19.80
N TRP A 600 48.44 19.36 -19.08
CA TRP A 600 47.10 18.86 -19.39
C TRP A 600 46.11 19.41 -18.37
N GLN A 601 45.03 20.02 -18.84
CA GLN A 601 44.04 20.60 -17.95
C GLN A 601 42.66 20.66 -18.60
N ARG A 602 41.61 20.58 -17.78
CA ARG A 602 40.26 21.01 -18.17
C ARG A 602 40.21 22.53 -18.22
N ASP A 603 39.54 23.07 -19.23
CA ASP A 603 39.33 24.51 -19.41
C ASP A 603 40.66 25.30 -19.38
N LEU A 604 41.70 24.72 -20.00
CA LEU A 604 43.04 25.27 -20.07
C LEU A 604 43.03 26.66 -20.72
N ALA A 605 43.83 27.59 -20.20
CA ALA A 605 43.89 29.01 -20.60
C ALA A 605 42.65 29.88 -20.27
N GLY A 606 41.63 29.31 -19.59
CA GLY A 606 40.50 30.06 -19.05
C GLY A 606 39.28 30.14 -19.97
N ASP A 607 38.24 30.84 -19.49
CA ASP A 607 36.89 30.83 -20.08
C ASP A 607 36.80 31.37 -21.51
N GLU A 608 37.75 32.22 -21.93
CA GLU A 608 37.80 32.75 -23.30
C GLU A 608 38.13 31.66 -24.33
N TRP A 609 38.74 30.55 -23.90
CA TRP A 609 39.27 29.49 -24.75
C TRP A 609 38.42 28.22 -24.75
N ARG A 610 37.19 28.27 -24.21
CA ARG A 610 36.20 27.17 -24.28
C ARG A 610 34.88 27.63 -24.90
N PRO A 611 34.11 26.74 -25.54
CA PRO A 611 32.82 27.11 -26.11
C PRO A 611 31.84 27.59 -25.03
N THR A 612 30.93 28.49 -25.39
CA THR A 612 29.94 29.04 -24.46
C THR A 612 29.07 27.93 -23.87
N ASN A 613 28.96 27.87 -22.54
CA ASN A 613 28.20 26.86 -21.78
C ASN A 613 28.69 25.42 -21.94
N GLU A 614 29.92 25.21 -22.41
CA GLU A 614 30.55 23.89 -22.51
C GLU A 614 31.94 23.91 -21.87
N HIS A 615 32.47 22.72 -21.62
CA HIS A 615 33.82 22.52 -21.11
C HIS A 615 34.69 21.87 -22.18
N ASN A 616 36.01 22.05 -22.06
CA ASN A 616 36.98 21.42 -22.93
C ASN A 616 38.12 20.80 -22.12
N ILE A 617 38.92 19.98 -22.78
CA ILE A 617 40.22 19.56 -22.28
C ILE A 617 41.31 20.11 -23.20
N GLY A 618 42.44 20.48 -22.63
CA GLY A 618 43.53 21.09 -23.37
C GLY A 618 44.89 20.50 -23.06
N ILE A 619 45.83 20.76 -23.96
CA ILE A 619 47.26 20.48 -23.81
C ILE A 619 48.02 21.76 -24.17
N GLN A 620 48.84 22.26 -23.25
CA GLN A 620 49.84 23.30 -23.51
C GLN A 620 51.21 22.66 -23.64
N GLN A 621 52.01 23.17 -24.58
CA GLN A 621 53.46 23.06 -24.55
C GLN A 621 54.08 24.44 -24.29
N SER A 622 55.03 24.55 -23.35
CA SER A 622 55.66 25.81 -22.93
C SER A 622 57.09 26.00 -23.45
N ASP A 623 57.45 25.30 -24.52
CA ASP A 623 58.72 25.48 -25.25
C ASP A 623 58.51 25.37 -26.77
N ASP A 624 59.58 25.53 -27.54
CA ASP A 624 59.59 25.59 -29.02
C ASP A 624 59.96 24.25 -29.69
N ASN A 625 59.98 23.14 -28.93
CA ASN A 625 60.43 21.86 -29.45
C ASN A 625 59.38 21.21 -30.38
N GLY A 626 59.61 21.31 -31.68
CA GLY A 626 58.74 20.75 -32.73
C GLY A 626 58.60 19.22 -32.73
N GLY A 627 59.45 18.49 -31.99
CA GLY A 627 59.36 17.03 -31.87
C GLY A 627 58.45 16.54 -30.72
N ARG A 628 58.00 17.41 -29.82
CA ARG A 628 57.27 17.00 -28.60
C ARG A 628 55.77 16.91 -28.79
N TRP A 629 55.27 15.70 -29.02
CA TRP A 629 53.83 15.44 -29.08
C TRP A 629 53.26 14.92 -27.76
N ALA A 630 51.97 15.14 -27.56
CA ALA A 630 51.24 14.76 -26.36
C ALA A 630 49.78 14.44 -26.69
N GLN A 631 49.13 13.62 -25.87
CA GLN A 631 47.78 13.16 -26.15
C GLN A 631 46.89 13.06 -24.91
N TRP A 632 45.59 13.19 -25.17
CA TRP A 632 44.49 12.75 -24.32
C TRP A 632 43.88 11.50 -24.96
N HIS A 633 43.53 10.50 -24.17
CA HIS A 633 42.88 9.30 -24.67
C HIS A 633 41.74 8.86 -23.76
N SER A 634 40.62 8.45 -24.36
CA SER A 634 39.50 7.92 -23.60
C SER A 634 39.86 6.58 -22.96
N ASP A 635 39.09 6.17 -21.96
CA ASP A 635 39.03 4.78 -21.56
C ASP A 635 38.64 3.90 -22.76
N GLN A 636 39.07 2.64 -22.73
CA GLN A 636 38.72 1.67 -23.76
C GLN A 636 37.24 1.29 -23.63
N VAL A 637 36.48 1.49 -24.70
CA VAL A 637 35.05 1.15 -24.78
C VAL A 637 34.85 -0.10 -25.61
N ALA A 638 33.85 -0.90 -25.24
CA ALA A 638 33.53 -2.13 -25.97
C ALA A 638 33.03 -1.81 -27.38
N VAL A 639 33.51 -2.58 -28.37
CA VAL A 639 33.11 -2.46 -29.78
C VAL A 639 32.92 -3.84 -30.39
N THR A 640 32.10 -3.90 -31.43
CA THR A 640 31.86 -5.09 -32.24
C THR A 640 32.89 -5.13 -33.38
N SER A 641 33.48 -6.29 -33.64
CA SER A 641 34.42 -6.45 -34.76
C SER A 641 33.71 -6.33 -36.11
N SER A 642 34.48 -6.02 -37.16
CA SER A 642 33.99 -5.88 -38.55
C SER A 642 32.79 -4.94 -38.73
N THR A 643 32.61 -4.00 -37.80
CA THR A 643 31.46 -3.10 -37.74
C THR A 643 31.91 -1.68 -38.09
N TRP A 644 31.07 -0.92 -38.79
CA TRP A 644 31.38 0.46 -39.14
C TRP A 644 31.20 1.38 -37.95
N TYR A 645 32.19 2.24 -37.72
CA TYR A 645 32.18 3.28 -36.70
C TYR A 645 32.49 4.63 -37.32
N GLU A 646 31.83 5.67 -36.81
CA GLU A 646 32.27 7.04 -37.01
C GLU A 646 32.83 7.60 -35.69
N PHE A 647 33.84 8.44 -35.81
CA PHE A 647 34.44 9.12 -34.70
C PHE A 647 34.70 10.59 -35.00
N SER A 648 34.51 11.48 -34.03
CA SER A 648 34.70 12.92 -34.22
C SER A 648 35.09 13.64 -32.93
N GLY A 649 35.64 14.84 -33.08
CA GLY A 649 35.84 15.80 -32.00
C GLY A 649 36.02 17.21 -32.56
N SER A 650 35.57 18.20 -31.80
CA SER A 650 35.82 19.61 -32.11
C SER A 650 37.19 20.00 -31.54
N ILE A 651 38.12 20.38 -32.41
CA ILE A 651 39.53 20.63 -32.10
C ILE A 651 39.88 22.08 -32.41
N ALA A 652 40.46 22.77 -31.43
CA ALA A 652 41.10 24.06 -31.59
C ALA A 652 42.61 23.91 -31.41
N ALA A 653 43.38 24.64 -32.20
CA ALA A 653 44.84 24.58 -32.15
C ALA A 653 45.44 25.96 -32.37
N HIS A 654 46.47 26.28 -31.61
CA HIS A 654 47.20 27.54 -31.68
C HIS A 654 48.70 27.25 -31.64
N ARG A 655 49.41 27.63 -32.72
CA ARG A 655 50.87 27.45 -32.89
C ARG A 655 51.35 25.99 -32.86
N CYS A 656 50.43 25.03 -33.03
CA CYS A 656 50.70 23.60 -33.18
C CYS A 656 49.67 22.96 -34.10
N GLU A 657 49.93 21.73 -34.52
CA GLU A 657 48.92 20.90 -35.19
C GLU A 657 48.25 19.98 -34.17
N ALA A 658 46.95 19.77 -34.32
CA ALA A 658 46.21 18.84 -33.47
C ALA A 658 45.20 18.02 -34.28
N TYR A 659 45.02 16.75 -33.93
CA TYR A 659 44.17 15.83 -34.67
C TYR A 659 43.53 14.79 -33.73
N LEU A 660 42.63 13.96 -34.26
CA LEU A 660 42.13 12.78 -33.56
C LEU A 660 42.36 11.51 -34.35
N ARG A 661 42.37 10.40 -33.63
CA ARG A 661 42.37 9.04 -34.18
C ARG A 661 41.57 8.09 -33.28
N VAL A 662 41.23 6.92 -33.80
CA VAL A 662 40.73 5.79 -33.01
C VAL A 662 41.79 4.70 -32.96
N ASP A 663 42.12 4.26 -31.75
CA ASP A 663 43.03 3.13 -31.51
C ASP A 663 42.17 1.89 -31.21
N TRP A 664 42.43 0.78 -31.92
CA TRP A 664 41.72 -0.49 -31.77
C TRP A 664 42.51 -1.46 -30.92
N TYR A 665 41.81 -2.23 -30.08
CA TYR A 665 42.42 -3.22 -29.19
C TYR A 665 41.69 -4.57 -29.28
N ASP A 666 42.44 -5.64 -29.05
CA ASP A 666 41.89 -7.00 -28.93
C ASP A 666 41.22 -7.23 -27.56
N VAL A 667 40.69 -8.43 -27.34
CA VAL A 667 40.00 -8.80 -26.08
C VAL A 667 40.91 -8.71 -24.84
N ASN A 668 42.22 -8.85 -25.03
CA ASN A 668 43.23 -8.80 -23.98
C ASN A 668 43.75 -7.37 -23.73
N GLY A 669 43.26 -6.38 -24.48
CA GLY A 669 43.70 -4.98 -24.37
C GLY A 669 45.00 -4.68 -25.14
N THR A 670 45.46 -5.58 -26.01
CA THR A 670 46.64 -5.35 -26.86
C THR A 670 46.24 -4.49 -28.07
N GLY A 671 47.04 -3.47 -28.39
CA GLY A 671 46.79 -2.60 -29.54
C GLY A 671 46.92 -3.34 -30.88
N ILE A 672 45.96 -3.11 -31.78
CA ILE A 672 45.89 -3.72 -33.11
C ILE A 672 46.39 -2.74 -34.16
N ARG A 673 45.71 -1.60 -34.31
CA ARG A 673 46.07 -0.50 -35.24
C ARG A 673 45.38 0.80 -34.83
N SER A 674 45.81 1.89 -35.46
CA SER A 674 45.19 3.21 -35.34
C SER A 674 44.62 3.66 -36.69
N ASP A 675 43.42 4.23 -36.68
CA ASP A 675 42.80 4.86 -37.84
C ASP A 675 42.62 6.36 -37.58
N TYR A 676 43.12 7.20 -38.49
CA TYR A 676 43.25 8.65 -38.28
C TYR A 676 42.07 9.41 -38.87
N GLY A 677 41.65 10.47 -38.18
CA GLY A 677 40.72 11.47 -38.69
C GLY A 677 41.44 12.70 -39.25
N ASP A 678 40.69 13.77 -39.48
CA ASP A 678 41.23 15.04 -39.97
C ASP A 678 42.12 15.77 -38.95
N THR A 679 43.02 16.62 -39.45
CA THR A 679 43.93 17.47 -38.64
C THR A 679 43.51 18.94 -38.66
N ASN A 680 43.63 19.65 -37.53
CA ASN A 680 43.61 21.11 -37.43
C ASN A 680 45.06 21.65 -37.40
N PRO A 681 45.58 22.22 -38.50
CA PRO A 681 46.94 22.75 -38.57
C PRO A 681 47.02 24.20 -38.04
N ALA A 682 46.40 24.48 -36.89
CA ALA A 682 46.20 25.83 -36.34
C ALA A 682 45.42 26.81 -37.24
N THR A 683 44.52 26.32 -38.10
CA THR A 683 43.64 27.20 -38.90
C THR A 683 42.38 27.63 -38.14
N HIS A 684 42.04 26.87 -37.09
CA HIS A 684 40.88 27.13 -36.24
C HIS A 684 41.37 27.30 -34.80
N PRO A 685 41.52 28.56 -34.32
CA PRO A 685 42.11 28.84 -33.01
C PRO A 685 41.15 28.55 -31.84
N GLY A 686 39.86 28.29 -32.10
CA GLY A 686 38.87 27.99 -31.07
C GLY A 686 38.22 29.23 -30.44
N GLY A 687 38.02 29.18 -29.12
CA GLY A 687 37.35 30.22 -28.33
C GLY A 687 35.88 29.94 -28.03
N ARG A 688 35.14 30.99 -27.66
CA ARG A 688 33.72 30.93 -27.20
C ARG A 688 32.72 30.43 -28.24
N ASN A 689 33.01 30.60 -29.52
CA ASN A 689 32.14 30.20 -30.62
C ASN A 689 32.55 28.82 -31.14
N ILE A 690 31.66 27.82 -31.03
CA ILE A 690 31.95 26.45 -31.49
C ILE A 690 32.24 26.37 -32.99
N ASN A 691 31.77 27.32 -33.80
CA ASN A 691 32.07 27.38 -35.22
C ASN A 691 33.52 27.81 -35.52
N SER A 692 34.23 28.37 -34.53
CA SER A 692 35.67 28.68 -34.61
C SER A 692 36.56 27.47 -34.28
N TRP A 693 35.95 26.30 -34.02
CA TRP A 693 36.62 25.02 -33.79
C TRP A 693 36.50 24.15 -35.04
N LYS A 694 37.56 23.42 -35.38
CA LYS A 694 37.48 22.46 -36.48
C LYS A 694 36.87 21.17 -35.99
N ARG A 695 35.73 20.75 -36.55
CA ARG A 695 35.21 19.40 -36.30
C ARG A 695 36.01 18.40 -37.12
N CYS A 696 37.02 17.80 -36.50
CA CYS A 696 37.79 16.73 -37.08
C CYS A 696 37.03 15.40 -36.89
N TRP A 697 37.02 14.53 -37.90
CA TRP A 697 36.31 13.26 -37.83
C TRP A 697 36.89 12.20 -38.77
N GLY A 698 36.39 10.97 -38.65
CA GLY A 698 36.66 9.86 -39.55
C GLY A 698 35.54 8.80 -39.49
N LYS A 699 35.49 7.94 -40.51
CA LYS A 699 34.60 6.76 -40.57
C LYS A 699 35.41 5.57 -41.04
N VAL A 700 35.34 4.48 -40.29
CA VAL A 700 36.15 3.29 -40.56
C VAL A 700 35.43 2.03 -40.10
N GLN A 701 35.72 0.90 -40.75
CA GLN A 701 35.31 -0.41 -40.28
C GLN A 701 36.34 -0.95 -39.26
N SER A 702 35.85 -1.39 -38.09
CA SER A 702 36.71 -1.99 -37.06
C SER A 702 37.40 -3.26 -37.58
N PRO A 703 38.63 -3.56 -37.13
CA PRO A 703 39.30 -4.84 -37.42
C PRO A 703 38.47 -6.07 -37.04
N SER A 704 38.72 -7.21 -37.68
CA SER A 704 37.98 -8.47 -37.43
C SER A 704 38.20 -9.04 -36.03
N ASN A 705 39.29 -8.69 -35.36
CA ASN A 705 39.61 -9.08 -33.99
C ASN A 705 39.47 -7.94 -32.96
N ALA A 706 38.89 -6.79 -33.35
CA ALA A 706 38.67 -5.68 -32.42
C ALA A 706 37.55 -6.00 -31.42
N ALA A 707 37.85 -5.87 -30.13
CA ALA A 707 36.88 -5.99 -29.04
C ALA A 707 36.72 -4.67 -28.26
N ARG A 708 37.71 -3.78 -28.36
CA ARG A 708 37.71 -2.47 -27.70
C ARG A 708 38.27 -1.38 -28.59
N ALA A 709 37.88 -0.13 -28.34
CA ALA A 709 38.42 1.05 -29.01
C ALA A 709 38.61 2.20 -28.03
N ALA A 710 39.54 3.12 -28.33
CA ALA A 710 39.70 4.39 -27.62
C ALA A 710 39.84 5.55 -28.60
N ILE A 711 39.25 6.69 -28.27
CA ILE A 711 39.47 7.94 -29.02
C ILE A 711 40.66 8.66 -28.44
N ILE A 712 41.56 9.07 -29.34
CA ILE A 712 42.78 9.76 -28.98
C ILE A 712 42.77 11.14 -29.62
N PHE A 713 42.96 12.16 -28.79
CA PHE A 713 43.29 13.51 -29.22
C PHE A 713 44.78 13.73 -29.11
N VAL A 714 45.41 14.21 -30.17
CA VAL A 714 46.85 14.41 -30.24
C VAL A 714 47.15 15.87 -30.54
N LYS A 715 48.11 16.41 -29.79
CA LYS A 715 48.79 17.67 -30.06
C LYS A 715 50.22 17.35 -30.52
N ASN A 716 50.62 17.86 -31.69
CA ASN A 716 52.02 17.84 -32.15
C ASN A 716 52.84 18.95 -31.47
N GLY A 717 54.17 18.92 -31.68
CA GLY A 717 55.08 19.93 -31.14
C GLY A 717 54.72 21.36 -31.56
N THR A 718 55.17 22.34 -30.78
CA THR A 718 55.15 23.76 -31.18
C THR A 718 55.79 23.91 -32.56
N ILE A 719 55.13 24.62 -33.47
CA ILE A 719 55.63 24.80 -34.85
C ILE A 719 56.94 25.60 -34.78
N GLY A 720 58.05 24.92 -35.07
CA GLY A 720 59.39 25.52 -35.08
C GLY A 720 59.62 26.45 -36.27
N GLY A 721 60.60 27.35 -36.15
CA GLY A 721 61.01 28.25 -37.23
C GLY A 721 60.25 29.57 -37.34
N LEU A 722 59.29 29.84 -36.44
CA LEU A 722 58.46 31.05 -36.42
C LEU A 722 58.60 31.89 -35.13
N GLY A 723 59.55 31.56 -34.26
CA GLY A 723 59.83 32.29 -33.01
C GLY A 723 58.82 32.06 -31.88
N TYR A 724 57.96 31.06 -31.98
CA TYR A 724 57.00 30.69 -30.92
C TYR A 724 57.70 29.95 -29.79
N THR A 725 57.41 30.34 -28.56
CA THR A 725 57.92 29.69 -27.34
C THR A 725 56.87 28.82 -26.64
N ASP A 726 55.66 28.73 -27.19
CA ASP A 726 54.55 27.97 -26.64
C ASP A 726 53.54 27.55 -27.73
N SER A 727 52.69 26.59 -27.39
CA SER A 727 51.55 26.19 -28.23
C SER A 727 50.45 25.51 -27.42
N TYR A 728 49.22 25.57 -27.93
CA TYR A 728 48.03 25.05 -27.27
C TYR A 728 47.16 24.26 -28.23
N ALA A 729 46.58 23.16 -27.74
CA ALA A 729 45.48 22.46 -28.40
C ALA A 729 44.37 22.23 -27.40
N TRP A 730 43.12 22.38 -27.83
CA TRP A 730 41.94 22.10 -27.03
C TRP A 730 40.99 21.18 -27.80
N PHE A 731 40.23 20.39 -27.04
CA PHE A 731 39.37 19.34 -27.55
C PHE A 731 38.03 19.36 -26.81
N CYS A 732 36.92 19.31 -27.55
CA CYS A 732 35.57 19.20 -27.01
C CYS A 732 34.68 18.32 -27.89
N ARG A 733 33.53 17.90 -27.36
CA ARG A 733 32.53 17.09 -28.07
C ARG A 733 33.10 15.80 -28.73
N PRO A 734 33.89 14.98 -28.02
CA PRO A 734 34.36 13.70 -28.54
C PRO A 734 33.19 12.74 -28.77
N MET A 735 33.22 12.00 -29.88
CA MET A 735 32.19 11.04 -30.21
C MET A 735 32.77 9.82 -30.89
N LEU A 736 32.33 8.64 -30.46
CA LEU A 736 32.51 7.36 -31.13
C LEU A 736 31.16 6.66 -31.17
N ARG A 737 30.66 6.30 -32.35
CA ARG A 737 29.41 5.54 -32.45
C ARG A 737 29.44 4.54 -33.58
N GLN A 738 28.62 3.51 -33.45
CA GLN A 738 28.35 2.57 -34.52
C GLN A 738 27.56 3.26 -35.65
N THR A 739 27.89 2.93 -36.88
CA THR A 739 27.27 3.44 -38.10
C THR A 739 27.26 2.33 -39.17
N PHE A 740 27.03 2.69 -40.42
CA PHE A 740 27.08 1.79 -41.58
C PHE A 740 27.88 2.42 -42.73
N GLU A 741 28.30 1.58 -43.67
CA GLU A 741 29.20 1.95 -44.77
C GLU A 741 28.70 3.16 -45.58
N GLN A 742 27.41 3.19 -45.91
CA GLN A 742 26.80 4.22 -46.76
C GLN A 742 26.43 5.51 -46.01
N ALA A 743 26.65 5.60 -44.69
CA ALA A 743 26.28 6.78 -43.92
C ALA A 743 27.13 8.01 -44.30
N ASN A 744 26.50 9.15 -44.58
CA ASN A 744 27.19 10.42 -44.79
C ASN A 744 27.51 11.07 -43.44
N GLY A 745 28.78 11.41 -43.20
CA GLY A 745 29.26 11.97 -41.92
C GLY A 745 29.90 13.36 -42.07
N PRO A 746 30.22 14.03 -40.94
CA PRO A 746 30.00 13.56 -39.57
C PRO A 746 28.57 13.83 -39.09
N SER A 747 27.98 12.89 -38.37
CA SER A 747 26.64 13.04 -37.80
C SER A 747 26.60 14.08 -36.68
N PRO A 748 25.44 14.66 -36.30
CA PRO A 748 25.37 15.58 -35.18
C PRO A 748 25.98 14.99 -33.90
N PHE A 749 26.66 15.84 -33.11
CA PHE A 749 27.24 15.41 -31.84
C PHE A 749 26.14 14.90 -30.89
N GLY A 750 26.28 13.67 -30.42
CA GLY A 750 25.45 13.10 -29.34
C GLY A 750 26.27 12.99 -28.06
N HIS A 751 25.67 13.29 -26.92
CA HIS A 751 26.33 13.10 -25.62
C HIS A 751 26.59 11.62 -25.36
N GLY A 752 27.77 11.31 -24.84
CA GLY A 752 28.09 9.99 -24.31
C GLY A 752 27.34 9.70 -23.01
N SER A 753 27.61 8.55 -22.38
CA SER A 753 27.05 8.23 -21.06
C SER A 753 27.59 9.25 -20.03
N SER A 754 26.86 10.33 -19.82
CA SER A 754 27.23 11.39 -18.89
C SER A 754 27.13 10.88 -17.45
N ALA A 755 28.15 11.10 -16.64
CA ALA A 755 28.10 10.86 -15.20
C ALA A 755 26.94 11.63 -14.54
N LEU A 756 26.44 12.70 -15.18
CA LEU A 756 25.24 13.44 -14.83
C LEU A 756 23.94 12.62 -14.90
N THR A 757 23.77 11.71 -15.86
CA THR A 757 22.54 10.90 -15.94
C THR A 757 22.52 9.84 -14.84
N ALA A 758 23.67 9.20 -14.58
CA ALA A 758 23.82 8.25 -13.48
C ALA A 758 23.74 8.93 -12.10
N SER A 759 24.27 10.14 -11.94
CA SER A 759 24.19 10.89 -10.67
C SER A 759 22.79 11.48 -10.44
N ALA A 760 22.11 11.98 -11.47
CA ALA A 760 20.72 12.45 -11.38
C ALA A 760 19.75 11.29 -11.12
N GLN A 761 19.99 10.12 -11.72
CA GLN A 761 19.26 8.89 -11.41
C GLN A 761 19.53 8.43 -9.98
N SER A 762 20.79 8.44 -9.52
CA SER A 762 21.14 8.09 -8.14
C SER A 762 20.53 9.05 -7.11
N ALA A 763 20.48 10.35 -7.41
CA ALA A 763 19.83 11.35 -6.56
C ALA A 763 18.30 11.16 -6.53
N SER A 764 17.68 10.86 -7.68
CA SER A 764 16.24 10.56 -7.74
C SER A 764 15.89 9.25 -7.05
N ILE A 765 16.73 8.22 -7.17
CA ILE A 765 16.59 6.94 -6.46
C ILE A 765 16.74 7.17 -4.95
N SER A 766 17.71 7.96 -4.50
CA SER A 766 17.90 8.30 -3.09
C SER A 766 16.73 9.12 -2.53
N ASN A 767 16.20 10.07 -3.30
CA ASN A 767 15.02 10.85 -2.92
C ASN A 767 13.77 9.97 -2.85
N ASN A 768 13.58 9.08 -3.82
CA ASN A 768 12.47 8.12 -3.83
C ASN A 768 12.61 7.09 -2.69
N GLN A 769 13.81 6.60 -2.39
CA GLN A 769 14.07 5.73 -1.24
C GLN A 769 13.75 6.42 0.08
N THR A 770 14.10 7.70 0.21
CA THR A 770 13.76 8.51 1.40
C THR A 770 12.25 8.70 1.51
N ALA A 771 11.58 9.06 0.41
CA ALA A 771 10.12 9.20 0.37
C ALA A 771 9.39 7.88 0.68
N ILE A 772 9.87 6.75 0.16
CA ILE A 772 9.35 5.40 0.44
C ILE A 772 9.61 5.02 1.89
N ALA A 773 10.79 5.32 2.45
CA ALA A 773 11.07 5.06 3.86
C ALA A 773 10.17 5.89 4.79
N THR A 774 9.91 7.16 4.45
CA THR A 774 8.94 8.01 5.15
C THR A 774 7.52 7.47 5.00
N ALA A 775 7.09 7.10 3.80
CA ALA A 775 5.76 6.54 3.54
C ALA A 775 5.56 5.21 4.26
N ASN A 776 6.56 4.32 4.27
CA ASN A 776 6.54 3.05 5.00
C ASN A 776 6.51 3.29 6.52
N SER A 777 7.21 4.31 7.02
CA SER A 777 7.16 4.68 8.44
C SER A 777 5.79 5.27 8.84
N SER A 778 5.21 6.11 7.98
CA SER A 778 3.85 6.64 8.16
C SER A 778 2.80 5.53 8.07
N LEU A 779 2.96 4.59 7.14
CA LEU A 779 2.08 3.43 6.98
C LEU A 779 2.23 2.44 8.14
N ALA A 780 3.44 2.21 8.64
CA ALA A 780 3.68 1.40 9.83
C ALA A 780 3.09 2.04 11.08
N ASN A 781 3.21 3.36 11.23
CA ASN A 781 2.54 4.10 12.31
C ASN A 781 1.02 4.02 12.19
N LEU A 782 0.45 4.24 11.00
CA LEU A 782 -0.98 4.12 10.76
C LEU A 782 -1.46 2.68 11.01
N THR A 783 -0.70 1.69 10.56
CA THR A 783 -0.98 0.26 10.79
C THR A 783 -0.92 -0.06 12.28
N THR A 784 0.04 0.48 13.02
CA THR A 784 0.13 0.31 14.48
C THR A 784 -1.03 0.98 15.21
N ILE A 785 -1.46 2.17 14.75
CA ILE A 785 -2.62 2.90 15.28
C ILE A 785 -3.94 2.16 14.97
N VAL A 786 -4.05 1.55 13.80
CA VAL A 786 -5.27 0.84 13.34
C VAL A 786 -5.34 -0.60 13.84
N GLN A 787 -4.20 -1.29 14.02
CA GLN A 787 -4.13 -2.67 14.52
C GLN A 787 -4.11 -2.76 16.05
N SER A 788 -3.77 -1.70 16.79
CA SER A 788 -3.95 -1.66 18.24
C SER A 788 -5.42 -1.39 18.57
N GLY A 789 -6.26 -2.43 18.49
CA GLY A 789 -7.71 -2.38 18.75
C GLY A 789 -8.16 -1.87 20.14
N SER A 790 -7.24 -1.34 20.96
CA SER A 790 -7.48 -0.78 22.30
C SER A 790 -6.40 0.28 22.61
N PRO A 791 -6.50 1.51 22.07
CA PRO A 791 -5.57 2.60 22.36
C PRO A 791 -5.69 3.05 23.82
N ASN A 792 -4.61 3.63 24.35
CA ASN A 792 -4.65 4.21 25.70
C ASN A 792 -5.54 5.45 25.70
N LEU A 793 -6.56 5.48 26.56
CA LEU A 793 -7.49 6.60 26.66
C LEU A 793 -6.97 7.72 27.58
N LEU A 794 -5.84 7.50 28.28
CA LEU A 794 -5.20 8.48 29.15
C LEU A 794 -4.21 9.34 28.37
N LYS A 795 -4.35 10.68 28.43
CA LYS A 795 -3.49 11.60 27.67
C LYS A 795 -2.01 11.57 28.04
N ASN A 796 -1.69 11.12 29.26
CA ASN A 796 -0.32 11.08 29.77
C ASN A 796 -0.07 9.84 30.67
N GLY A 797 -0.40 8.65 30.16
CA GLY A 797 -0.21 7.39 30.88
C GLY A 797 1.25 6.97 31.09
N GLY A 798 2.18 7.45 30.24
CA GLY A 798 3.62 7.20 30.37
C GLY A 798 4.39 8.30 31.11
N PHE A 799 3.71 9.33 31.64
CA PHE A 799 4.34 10.47 32.33
C PHE A 799 5.39 11.25 31.51
N ALA A 800 5.30 11.18 30.18
CA ALA A 800 6.19 11.91 29.28
C ALA A 800 6.00 13.43 29.34
N LEU A 801 4.82 13.88 29.78
CA LEU A 801 4.49 15.29 29.99
C LEU A 801 4.57 15.68 31.47
N GLY A 802 5.35 14.92 32.26
CA GLY A 802 5.41 15.11 33.71
C GLY A 802 4.09 14.71 34.38
N MET A 803 3.64 15.50 35.35
CA MET A 803 2.35 15.32 36.04
C MET A 803 1.17 16.02 35.34
N ASN A 804 1.34 16.55 34.12
CA ASN A 804 0.21 17.11 33.37
C ASN A 804 -0.89 16.06 33.20
N TYR A 805 -2.16 16.48 33.39
CA TYR A 805 -3.35 15.62 33.40
C TYR A 805 -3.45 14.65 34.58
N TRP A 806 -2.60 14.81 35.60
CA TRP A 806 -2.65 14.06 36.85
C TRP A 806 -2.65 14.99 38.07
N SER A 807 -3.50 14.71 39.06
CA SER A 807 -3.54 15.41 40.34
C SER A 807 -3.24 14.45 41.49
N GLY A 808 -2.23 14.76 42.29
CA GLY A 808 -1.83 13.94 43.43
C GLY A 808 -2.42 14.41 44.76
N THR A 809 -2.66 13.46 45.65
CA THR A 809 -2.86 13.73 47.07
C THR A 809 -1.55 13.64 47.82
N HIS A 810 -1.43 14.43 48.89
CA HIS A 810 -0.18 14.65 49.62
C HIS A 810 0.94 15.25 48.75
N GLY A 811 1.68 16.22 49.27
CA GLY A 811 2.82 16.80 48.56
C GLY A 811 3.91 15.74 48.30
N GLY A 812 4.63 15.86 47.17
CA GLY A 812 5.82 15.04 46.89
C GLY A 812 5.78 14.16 45.64
N TRP A 813 4.68 14.16 44.88
CA TRP A 813 4.61 13.49 43.57
C TRP A 813 5.47 14.22 42.53
N ASN A 814 6.53 13.56 42.06
CA ASN A 814 7.47 14.14 41.12
C ASN A 814 7.75 13.19 39.93
N PRO A 815 7.59 13.67 38.69
CA PRO A 815 7.98 12.91 37.52
C PRO A 815 9.51 12.92 37.39
N HIS A 816 10.12 11.75 37.16
CA HIS A 816 11.56 11.63 36.98
C HIS A 816 11.90 10.43 36.09
N THR A 817 13.15 10.36 35.66
CA THR A 817 13.67 9.19 34.92
C THR A 817 14.26 8.21 35.94
N SER A 818 13.64 7.04 36.08
CA SER A 818 14.12 5.97 36.96
C SER A 818 15.05 5.03 36.20
N GLY A 819 16.37 5.29 36.26
CA GLY A 819 17.42 4.42 35.72
C GLY A 819 17.07 3.73 34.39
N GLY A 820 17.18 2.40 34.36
CA GLY A 820 16.82 1.56 33.21
C GLY A 820 15.32 1.35 32.98
N TRP A 821 14.45 1.88 33.84
CA TRP A 821 12.99 1.71 33.77
C TRP A 821 12.28 2.85 33.03
N GLY A 822 13.00 3.89 32.62
CA GLY A 822 12.46 5.00 31.84
C GLY A 822 11.72 6.04 32.69
N ARG A 823 10.71 6.69 32.09
CA ARG A 823 9.96 7.78 32.74
C ARG A 823 8.91 7.22 33.70
N VAL A 824 8.94 7.71 34.94
CA VAL A 824 8.03 7.32 36.02
C VAL A 824 7.53 8.57 36.75
N THR A 825 6.45 8.44 37.51
CA THR A 825 6.13 9.40 38.58
C THR A 825 6.21 8.71 39.92
N GLY A 826 6.74 9.38 40.93
CA GLY A 826 6.86 8.77 42.24
C GLY A 826 6.79 9.75 43.38
N ASN A 827 6.58 9.19 44.57
CA ASN A 827 6.55 9.90 45.83
C ASN A 827 7.34 9.10 46.88
N GLY A 828 8.35 9.74 47.47
CA GLY A 828 9.18 9.20 48.55
C GLY A 828 8.86 9.81 49.91
N THR A 829 7.87 10.72 50.01
CA THR A 829 7.47 11.27 51.31
C THR A 829 6.73 10.23 52.11
N ASN A 830 6.98 10.18 53.42
CA ASN A 830 6.26 9.29 54.31
C ASN A 830 4.84 9.85 54.56
N PHE A 831 3.82 8.99 54.52
CA PHE A 831 2.41 9.35 54.75
C PHE A 831 1.71 8.34 55.66
N GLU A 832 0.50 8.64 56.10
CA GLU A 832 -0.39 7.71 56.82
C GLU A 832 -1.67 7.46 56.01
N GLY A 833 -2.15 6.22 55.99
CA GLY A 833 -3.35 5.86 55.24
C GLY A 833 -3.13 5.84 53.73
N TYR A 834 -3.98 6.53 52.98
CA TYR A 834 -4.03 6.51 51.51
C TYR A 834 -3.27 7.68 50.87
N ASN A 835 -2.47 7.37 49.84
CA ASN A 835 -1.80 8.34 48.99
C ASN A 835 -2.02 7.92 47.53
N TYR A 836 -2.52 8.83 46.70
CA TYR A 836 -2.96 8.51 45.35
C TYR A 836 -2.81 9.66 44.38
N ILE A 837 -2.74 9.32 43.08
CA ILE A 837 -2.86 10.28 41.98
C ILE A 837 -4.06 9.94 41.10
N GLU A 838 -4.73 10.97 40.58
CA GLU A 838 -5.94 10.89 39.77
C GLU A 838 -5.69 11.47 38.40
N SER A 839 -6.21 10.82 37.35
CA SER A 839 -6.18 11.36 36.00
C SER A 839 -7.22 12.47 35.81
N GLU A 840 -7.17 13.16 34.68
CA GLU A 840 -8.34 13.89 34.19
C GLU A 840 -9.55 12.95 33.98
N ARG A 841 -10.74 13.54 33.84
CA ARG A 841 -11.94 12.81 33.43
C ARG A 841 -11.85 12.47 31.94
N VAL A 842 -11.89 11.19 31.62
CA VAL A 842 -11.81 10.65 30.27
C VAL A 842 -13.21 10.32 29.76
N PRO A 843 -13.63 10.80 28.57
CA PRO A 843 -14.91 10.42 27.98
C PRO A 843 -15.01 8.93 27.68
N ILE A 844 -16.16 8.32 27.97
CA ILE A 844 -16.44 6.89 27.79
C ILE A 844 -17.86 6.65 27.29
N PHE A 845 -18.13 5.43 26.81
CA PHE A 845 -19.46 4.94 26.48
C PHE A 845 -20.04 4.17 27.68
N GLY A 846 -21.26 4.52 28.09
CA GLY A 846 -21.99 3.82 29.16
C GLY A 846 -22.31 2.36 28.77
N GLY A 847 -22.32 1.45 29.74
CA GLY A 847 -22.60 0.01 29.52
C GLY A 847 -21.47 -0.76 28.82
N THR A 848 -20.28 -0.18 28.66
CA THR A 848 -19.15 -0.75 27.92
C THR A 848 -18.05 -1.22 28.87
N HIS A 849 -17.33 -2.30 28.53
CA HIS A 849 -16.20 -2.78 29.33
C HIS A 849 -14.95 -1.92 29.10
N TYR A 850 -14.29 -1.57 30.19
CA TYR A 850 -12.98 -0.91 30.21
C TYR A 850 -12.01 -1.74 31.02
N THR A 851 -10.75 -1.77 30.58
CA THR A 851 -9.63 -2.38 31.29
C THR A 851 -8.64 -1.29 31.71
N PHE A 852 -8.26 -1.27 32.98
CA PHE A 852 -7.28 -0.35 33.54
C PHE A 852 -6.12 -1.11 34.16
N SER A 853 -4.90 -0.67 33.85
CA SER A 853 -3.66 -1.33 34.27
C SER A 853 -2.55 -0.31 34.48
N ALA A 854 -1.63 -0.61 35.39
CA ALA A 854 -0.46 0.22 35.66
C ALA A 854 0.69 -0.63 36.18
N ASP A 855 1.93 -0.22 35.91
CA ASP A 855 3.14 -0.84 36.46
C ASP A 855 3.58 -0.04 37.68
N SER A 856 3.79 -0.72 38.82
CA SER A 856 4.13 -0.08 40.10
C SER A 856 5.45 -0.60 40.67
N ALA A 857 6.12 0.27 41.42
CA ALA A 857 7.18 -0.10 42.36
C ALA A 857 6.84 0.51 43.73
N PHE A 858 6.80 -0.30 44.78
CA PHE A 858 6.49 0.18 46.14
C PHE A 858 7.40 -0.47 47.15
N PHE A 859 8.21 0.33 47.84
CA PHE A 859 9.13 -0.11 48.89
C PHE A 859 8.84 0.60 50.20
N ILE A 860 8.73 -0.18 51.28
CA ILE A 860 8.64 0.27 52.67
C ILE A 860 9.83 -0.34 53.42
N ASN A 861 10.39 0.40 54.38
CA ASN A 861 11.48 -0.10 55.23
C ASN A 861 11.10 -1.41 55.95
N SER A 862 12.11 -2.22 56.28
CA SER A 862 11.94 -3.53 56.93
C SER A 862 10.99 -3.47 58.13
N GLY A 863 9.97 -4.33 58.15
CA GLY A 863 8.92 -4.39 59.18
C GLY A 863 7.66 -3.56 58.89
N GLY A 864 7.59 -2.82 57.78
CA GLY A 864 6.39 -2.08 57.38
C GLY A 864 5.34 -2.91 56.63
N THR A 865 4.11 -2.42 56.57
CA THR A 865 2.98 -3.07 55.88
C THR A 865 2.21 -2.06 55.03
N GLY A 866 1.97 -2.40 53.77
CA GLY A 866 1.24 -1.57 52.81
C GLY A 866 0.98 -2.31 51.49
N HIS A 867 0.17 -1.73 50.63
CA HIS A 867 -0.15 -2.26 49.31
C HIS A 867 -0.52 -1.13 48.32
N VAL A 868 -0.51 -1.43 47.03
CA VAL A 868 -1.04 -0.56 45.97
C VAL A 868 -2.19 -1.23 45.24
N TYR A 869 -3.07 -0.43 44.65
CA TYR A 869 -4.18 -0.89 43.81
C TYR A 869 -4.66 0.23 42.88
N LEU A 870 -5.52 -0.13 41.93
CA LEU A 870 -6.10 0.79 40.95
C LEU A 870 -7.55 1.08 41.28
N GLU A 871 -8.08 2.23 40.84
CA GLU A 871 -9.52 2.52 40.89
C GLU A 871 -10.02 3.17 39.58
N MET A 872 -11.26 2.84 39.21
CA MET A 872 -12.05 3.56 38.19
C MET A 872 -13.23 4.24 38.88
N ILE A 873 -13.41 5.53 38.62
CA ILE A 873 -14.46 6.36 39.22
C ILE A 873 -15.34 6.90 38.09
N TRP A 874 -16.63 6.58 38.13
CA TRP A 874 -17.57 6.88 37.06
C TRP A 874 -18.37 8.15 37.34
N TYR A 875 -18.55 8.96 36.30
CA TYR A 875 -19.32 10.20 36.36
C TYR A 875 -20.36 10.27 35.24
N ASP A 876 -21.46 10.97 35.50
CA ASP A 876 -22.49 11.28 34.51
C ASP A 876 -22.10 12.48 33.62
N GLY A 877 -22.97 12.83 32.66
CA GLY A 877 -22.78 13.96 31.75
C GLY A 877 -22.78 15.34 32.41
N ALA A 878 -23.33 15.46 33.62
CA ALA A 878 -23.30 16.68 34.43
C ALA A 878 -22.07 16.74 35.35
N GLY A 879 -21.27 15.66 35.41
CA GLY A 879 -20.07 15.57 36.23
C GLY A 879 -20.30 15.11 37.66
N ASN A 880 -21.48 14.55 37.98
CA ASN A 880 -21.78 13.96 39.28
C ASN A 880 -21.14 12.58 39.40
N TYR A 881 -20.69 12.23 40.61
CA TYR A 881 -20.19 10.89 40.93
C TYR A 881 -21.32 9.86 40.84
N ILE A 882 -21.07 8.73 40.18
CA ILE A 882 -22.00 7.60 40.10
C ILE A 882 -21.56 6.49 41.05
N THR A 883 -20.38 5.92 40.79
CA THR A 883 -19.85 4.78 41.54
C THR A 883 -18.35 4.64 41.33
N GLN A 884 -17.74 3.74 42.09
CA GLN A 884 -16.32 3.45 42.08
C GLN A 884 -16.08 1.94 42.11
N ASN A 885 -15.05 1.51 41.38
CA ASN A 885 -14.56 0.13 41.41
C ASN A 885 -13.07 0.13 41.74
N SER A 886 -12.67 -0.75 42.65
CA SER A 886 -11.27 -0.91 43.07
C SER A 886 -10.74 -2.26 42.58
N GLY A 887 -9.50 -2.25 42.11
CA GLY A 887 -8.80 -3.41 41.56
C GLY A 887 -8.15 -4.30 42.62
N PRO A 888 -7.47 -5.38 42.18
CA PRO A 888 -6.69 -6.23 43.07
C PRO A 888 -5.55 -5.45 43.76
N THR A 889 -5.21 -5.86 44.97
CA THR A 889 -4.11 -5.26 45.75
C THR A 889 -2.79 -5.97 45.48
N ARG A 890 -1.70 -5.20 45.44
CA ARG A 890 -0.32 -5.70 45.37
C ARG A 890 0.47 -5.20 46.57
N ASN A 891 0.89 -6.12 47.42
CA ASN A 891 1.62 -5.81 48.66
C ASN A 891 2.94 -5.08 48.38
N ALA A 892 3.36 -4.22 49.32
CA ALA A 892 4.64 -3.52 49.27
C ALA A 892 5.84 -4.49 49.23
N THR A 893 7.01 -3.94 48.90
CA THR A 893 8.27 -4.67 48.64
C THR A 893 8.28 -5.35 47.27
N HIS A 894 7.99 -4.58 46.23
CA HIS A 894 8.09 -5.02 44.84
C HIS A 894 8.62 -3.91 43.94
N ASP A 895 9.22 -4.32 42.82
CA ASP A 895 9.68 -3.44 41.75
C ASP A 895 8.78 -3.57 40.48
N PHE A 896 9.10 -2.75 39.49
CA PHE A 896 8.58 -2.80 38.13
C PHE A 896 8.91 -4.13 37.42
N SER A 897 8.22 -4.39 36.30
CA SER A 897 8.44 -5.59 35.48
C SER A 897 8.64 -5.27 34.00
N ASN A 898 9.54 -5.99 33.31
CA ASN A 898 9.69 -5.88 31.85
C ASN A 898 8.74 -6.79 31.05
N ASP A 899 8.22 -7.85 31.68
CA ASP A 899 7.34 -8.86 31.06
C ASP A 899 5.84 -8.52 31.20
N GLY A 900 5.52 -7.41 31.86
CA GLY A 900 4.14 -6.97 32.12
C GLY A 900 3.44 -7.68 33.29
N SER A 901 4.15 -8.54 34.04
CA SER A 901 3.60 -9.24 35.21
C SER A 901 3.04 -8.28 36.28
N SER A 902 3.70 -7.14 36.49
CA SER A 902 3.25 -6.07 37.39
C SER A 902 1.91 -5.46 36.95
N ARG A 903 1.78 -5.08 35.67
CA ARG A 903 0.52 -4.58 35.10
C ARG A 903 -0.59 -5.60 35.21
N ASN A 904 -0.28 -6.87 34.94
CA ASN A 904 -1.26 -7.96 35.04
C ASN A 904 -1.70 -8.22 36.50
N ALA A 905 -0.82 -8.01 37.49
CA ALA A 905 -1.15 -8.14 38.90
C ALA A 905 -2.09 -7.03 39.42
N LEU A 906 -2.05 -5.86 38.79
CA LEU A 906 -2.86 -4.69 39.17
C LEU A 906 -4.08 -4.44 38.27
N LYS A 907 -4.20 -5.17 37.15
CA LYS A 907 -5.25 -4.93 36.17
C LYS A 907 -6.65 -5.05 36.79
N MET A 908 -7.56 -4.22 36.32
CA MET A 908 -8.99 -4.40 36.53
C MET A 908 -9.74 -4.29 35.21
N THR A 909 -10.84 -5.01 35.10
CA THR A 909 -11.76 -4.92 33.97
C THR A 909 -13.16 -4.75 34.53
N VAL A 910 -13.84 -3.67 34.14
CA VAL A 910 -15.13 -3.26 34.70
C VAL A 910 -16.05 -2.79 33.58
N GLN A 911 -17.33 -3.16 33.65
CA GLN A 911 -18.36 -2.58 32.78
C GLN A 911 -18.83 -1.24 33.37
N SER A 912 -18.76 -0.17 32.56
CA SER A 912 -19.23 1.16 32.98
C SER A 912 -20.74 1.12 33.27
N PRO A 913 -21.24 1.87 34.27
CA PRO A 913 -22.67 2.10 34.44
C PRO A 913 -23.29 2.65 33.15
N SER A 914 -24.56 2.29 32.87
CA SER A 914 -25.23 2.70 31.62
C SER A 914 -25.35 4.22 31.45
N ASN A 915 -25.44 4.96 32.56
CA ASN A 915 -25.53 6.41 32.59
C ASN A 915 -24.17 7.13 32.72
N ALA A 916 -23.05 6.40 32.75
CA ALA A 916 -21.72 6.99 32.83
C ALA A 916 -21.30 7.55 31.46
N THR A 917 -20.78 8.77 31.44
CA THR A 917 -20.21 9.41 30.25
C THR A 917 -18.72 9.73 30.41
N HIS A 918 -18.22 9.69 31.65
CA HIS A 918 -16.81 9.92 31.95
C HIS A 918 -16.30 8.91 33.00
N VAL A 919 -15.00 8.61 32.92
CA VAL A 919 -14.26 7.86 33.95
C VAL A 919 -13.03 8.63 34.37
N MET A 920 -12.71 8.62 35.66
CA MET A 920 -11.43 9.04 36.20
C MET A 920 -10.69 7.80 36.70
N THR A 921 -9.41 7.72 36.39
CA THR A 921 -8.55 6.64 36.89
C THR A 921 -7.74 7.12 38.07
N ARG A 922 -7.61 6.29 39.11
CA ARG A 922 -6.83 6.60 40.30
C ARG A 922 -5.81 5.51 40.58
N LEU A 923 -4.58 5.91 40.87
CA LEU A 923 -3.49 5.03 41.30
C LEU A 923 -3.31 5.18 42.80
N VAL A 924 -3.56 4.13 43.57
CA VAL A 924 -3.65 4.22 45.04
C VAL A 924 -2.54 3.43 45.70
N ALA A 925 -1.88 4.05 46.68
CA ALA A 925 -1.01 3.41 47.64
C ALA A 925 -1.60 3.55 49.04
N TYR A 926 -1.55 2.47 49.81
CA TYR A 926 -1.99 2.44 51.19
C TYR A 926 -0.86 1.93 52.09
N LYS A 927 -0.69 2.56 53.25
CA LYS A 927 0.23 2.13 54.30
C LYS A 927 -0.46 2.08 55.66
N SER A 928 -0.33 0.94 56.33
CA SER A 928 -0.75 0.74 57.73
C SER A 928 0.41 0.75 58.74
N GLY A 929 1.67 0.62 58.29
CA GLY A 929 2.85 0.69 59.17
C GLY A 929 4.19 0.80 58.43
N GLY A 930 5.22 1.31 59.10
CA GLY A 930 6.57 1.51 58.53
C GLY A 930 6.80 2.88 57.88
N VAL A 931 7.97 3.07 57.28
CA VAL A 931 8.37 4.30 56.56
C VAL A 931 8.48 4.00 55.06
N VAL A 932 7.79 4.77 54.23
CA VAL A 932 7.88 4.65 52.77
C VAL A 932 9.27 5.05 52.30
N ASN A 933 9.91 4.18 51.53
CA ASN A 933 11.13 4.53 50.81
C ASN A 933 10.75 5.17 49.47
N THR A 934 9.90 4.50 48.69
CA THR A 934 9.40 5.06 47.42
C THR A 934 8.13 4.35 46.95
N ILE A 935 7.25 5.11 46.29
CA ILE A 935 6.16 4.60 45.46
C ILE A 935 6.32 5.21 44.09
N ASN A 936 6.31 4.38 43.05
CA ASN A 936 6.43 4.84 41.68
C ASN A 936 5.40 4.15 40.78
N TRP A 937 4.96 4.87 39.77
CA TRP A 937 4.03 4.42 38.74
C TRP A 937 4.59 4.68 37.36
N ARG A 938 4.37 3.74 36.44
CA ARG A 938 4.66 3.89 35.01
C ARG A 938 3.69 3.06 34.18
N GLN A 939 3.71 3.27 32.87
CA GLN A 939 2.94 2.48 31.91
C GLN A 939 1.44 2.35 32.26
N VAL A 940 0.83 3.48 32.62
CA VAL A 940 -0.58 3.54 33.04
C VAL A 940 -1.47 3.56 31.81
N LYS A 941 -2.35 2.56 31.67
CA LYS A 941 -3.20 2.40 30.49
C LYS A 941 -4.64 2.10 30.86
N LEU A 942 -5.54 2.96 30.40
CA LEU A 942 -6.99 2.74 30.35
C LEU A 942 -7.35 2.41 28.91
N GLU A 943 -8.09 1.34 28.68
CA GLU A 943 -8.46 0.92 27.34
C GLU A 943 -9.87 0.34 27.28
N GLN A 944 -10.57 0.55 26.17
CA GLN A 944 -11.88 -0.05 25.93
C GLN A 944 -11.71 -1.53 25.55
N GLY A 945 -12.47 -2.41 26.21
CA GLY A 945 -12.39 -3.86 26.03
C GLY A 945 -12.10 -4.61 27.33
N GLN A 946 -12.12 -5.94 27.23
CA GLN A 946 -11.97 -6.83 28.39
C GLN A 946 -10.53 -7.32 28.62
N ASN A 947 -9.63 -7.09 27.66
CA ASN A 947 -8.27 -7.61 27.69
C ASN A 947 -7.27 -6.47 27.88
N MET A 948 -6.29 -6.71 28.74
CA MET A 948 -5.13 -5.82 28.91
C MET A 948 -4.20 -5.99 27.70
N THR A 949 -3.93 -4.92 26.97
CA THR A 949 -2.96 -4.95 25.85
C THR A 949 -1.60 -4.39 26.26
N VAL A 950 -0.62 -4.49 25.36
CA VAL A 950 0.72 -3.90 25.54
C VAL A 950 0.58 -2.39 25.78
N PHE A 951 1.40 -1.85 26.69
CA PHE A 951 1.38 -0.42 27.00
C PHE A 951 1.77 0.38 25.75
N SER A 952 1.04 1.46 25.52
CA SER A 952 1.26 2.39 24.42
C SER A 952 0.95 3.81 24.92
N ASN A 953 1.67 4.82 24.40
CA ASN A 953 1.69 6.17 24.99
C ASN A 953 0.74 7.15 24.27
N GLU A 954 -0.12 6.66 23.38
CA GLU A 954 -0.94 7.50 22.52
C GLU A 954 -2.21 7.95 23.22
N ALA A 955 -2.55 9.23 23.07
CA ALA A 955 -3.82 9.85 23.42
C ALA A 955 -4.74 10.01 22.18
N SER A 956 -4.56 9.19 21.15
CA SER A 956 -4.83 9.59 19.75
C SER A 956 -6.29 9.50 19.30
N VAL A 957 -7.17 8.80 20.02
CA VAL A 957 -8.57 8.63 19.59
C VAL A 957 -9.47 9.81 19.97
N THR A 958 -9.18 10.50 21.07
CA THR A 958 -9.97 11.68 21.47
C THR A 958 -9.75 12.86 20.51
N THR A 959 -8.53 13.03 20.00
CA THR A 959 -8.21 14.15 19.09
C THR A 959 -8.84 13.97 17.70
N MET A 960 -9.02 12.74 17.21
CA MET A 960 -9.75 12.50 15.96
C MET A 960 -11.25 12.69 16.13
N SER A 961 -11.83 12.28 17.26
CA SER A 961 -13.25 12.53 17.57
C SER A 961 -13.54 14.02 17.78
N GLU A 962 -12.67 14.76 18.47
CA GLU A 962 -12.79 16.22 18.63
C GLU A 962 -12.58 16.96 17.30
N THR A 963 -11.67 16.50 16.43
CA THR A 963 -11.47 17.12 15.11
C THR A 963 -12.63 16.82 14.16
N VAL A 964 -13.17 15.60 14.17
CA VAL A 964 -14.35 15.24 13.36
C VAL A 964 -15.60 15.92 13.89
N THR A 965 -15.81 15.97 15.20
CA THR A 965 -16.94 16.71 15.82
C THR A 965 -16.79 18.22 15.66
N ALA A 966 -15.56 18.75 15.64
CA ALA A 966 -15.31 20.16 15.33
C ALA A 966 -15.46 20.47 13.83
N VAL A 967 -15.17 19.53 12.93
CA VAL A 967 -15.45 19.66 11.48
C VAL A 967 -16.95 19.57 11.23
N ASP A 968 -17.66 18.69 11.93
CA ASP A 968 -19.13 18.53 11.85
C ASP A 968 -19.86 19.72 12.51
N GLY A 969 -19.34 20.21 13.63
CA GLY A 969 -19.78 21.43 14.30
C GLY A 969 -19.49 22.69 13.47
N LYS A 970 -18.34 22.76 12.78
CA LYS A 970 -18.01 23.82 11.82
C LYS A 970 -18.83 23.73 10.53
N ALA A 971 -19.18 22.52 10.07
CA ALA A 971 -20.09 22.32 8.96
C ALA A 971 -21.52 22.76 9.31
N ASN A 972 -21.99 22.45 10.52
CA ASN A 972 -23.30 22.90 11.01
C ASN A 972 -23.36 24.41 11.32
N THR A 973 -22.25 25.05 11.75
CA THR A 973 -22.19 26.52 11.89
C THR A 973 -21.97 27.24 10.56
N ALA A 974 -21.32 26.62 9.57
CA ALA A 974 -21.22 27.17 8.22
C ALA A 974 -22.59 27.24 7.51
N LEU A 975 -23.55 26.41 7.92
CA LEU A 975 -24.93 26.41 7.43
C LEU A 975 -25.85 27.46 8.08
N ALA A 976 -25.34 28.28 9.00
CA ALA A 976 -26.06 29.41 9.61
C ALA A 976 -25.34 30.73 9.35
N ARG A 977 -25.09 31.05 8.07
CA ARG A 977 -24.51 32.33 7.67
C ARG A 977 -25.52 33.14 6.85
N ALA A 978 -25.68 34.39 7.25
CA ALA A 978 -26.25 35.43 6.41
C ALA A 978 -25.12 36.22 5.76
N SER A 979 -25.19 36.47 4.46
CA SER A 979 -24.21 37.28 3.72
C SER A 979 -24.93 38.30 2.83
N THR A 980 -24.37 39.50 2.75
CA THR A 980 -24.86 40.57 1.88
C THR A 980 -24.09 40.56 0.56
N ARG A 981 -24.80 40.60 -0.57
CA ARG A 981 -24.18 40.81 -1.89
C ARG A 981 -23.94 42.31 -2.06
N LEU A 982 -22.73 42.71 -2.43
CA LEU A 982 -22.36 44.11 -2.70
C LEU A 982 -22.24 44.35 -4.21
N ASP A 983 -22.67 45.50 -4.72
CA ASP A 983 -22.34 45.95 -6.07
C ASP A 983 -20.92 46.53 -6.17
N VAL A 984 -20.55 46.93 -7.39
CA VAL A 984 -19.24 47.53 -7.72
C VAL A 984 -18.97 48.87 -7.02
N ASN A 985 -19.99 49.48 -6.40
CA ASN A 985 -19.89 50.73 -5.67
C ASN A 985 -20.03 50.54 -4.15
N GLY A 986 -20.07 49.29 -3.67
CA GLY A 986 -20.14 48.95 -2.25
C GLY A 986 -21.55 48.97 -1.65
N TYR A 987 -22.61 49.03 -2.47
CA TYR A 987 -23.99 48.98 -1.97
C TYR A 987 -24.52 47.55 -1.88
N VAL A 988 -25.29 47.26 -0.83
CA VAL A 988 -25.94 45.95 -0.66
C VAL A 988 -27.04 45.78 -1.72
N THR A 989 -26.91 44.78 -2.60
CA THR A 989 -27.84 44.47 -3.70
C THR A 989 -28.68 43.21 -3.46
N GLY A 990 -28.36 42.43 -2.43
CA GLY A 990 -29.11 41.24 -2.08
C GLY A 990 -28.69 40.65 -0.75
N TRP A 991 -29.58 39.82 -0.18
CA TRP A 991 -29.35 39.06 1.04
C TRP A 991 -29.40 37.56 0.73
N GLU A 992 -28.39 36.82 1.18
CA GLU A 992 -28.33 35.37 1.04
C GLU A 992 -28.35 34.75 2.44
N MET A 993 -29.35 33.91 2.70
CA MET A 993 -29.57 33.24 3.98
C MET A 993 -29.60 31.72 3.75
N ALA A 994 -28.65 30.99 4.34
CA ALA A 994 -28.78 29.55 4.52
C ALA A 994 -29.43 29.32 5.90
N ASN A 995 -30.69 28.88 5.92
CA ASN A 995 -31.47 28.63 7.13
C ASN A 995 -32.20 27.29 6.98
N ASN A 996 -32.27 26.51 8.07
CA ASN A 996 -32.91 25.20 8.19
C ASN A 996 -34.46 25.18 8.07
N GLY A 997 -35.07 26.26 7.59
CA GLY A 997 -36.44 26.27 7.07
C GLY A 997 -37.57 26.47 8.08
N GLN A 998 -37.30 26.89 9.33
CA GLN A 998 -38.37 27.01 10.35
C GLN A 998 -38.97 28.41 10.56
N SER A 999 -38.28 29.51 10.22
CA SER A 999 -38.88 30.86 10.05
C SER A 999 -37.89 31.85 9.45
N GLY A 1000 -38.35 32.82 8.66
CA GLY A 1000 -37.54 33.89 8.08
C GLY A 1000 -38.02 35.27 8.56
N ASN A 1001 -37.30 35.87 9.51
CA ASN A 1001 -37.50 37.25 9.93
C ASN A 1001 -36.20 38.04 9.74
N MET A 1002 -36.28 39.28 9.25
CA MET A 1002 -35.14 40.19 9.06
C MET A 1002 -35.37 41.43 9.90
N ILE A 1003 -34.65 41.53 11.02
CA ILE A 1003 -34.72 42.68 11.93
C ILE A 1003 -33.48 43.54 11.68
N LEU A 1004 -33.69 44.76 11.18
CA LEU A 1004 -32.66 45.76 10.97
C LEU A 1004 -32.69 46.75 12.13
N ASN A 1005 -31.68 46.71 13.01
CA ASN A 1005 -31.49 47.71 14.07
C ASN A 1005 -30.50 48.78 13.59
N VAL A 1006 -31.01 49.93 13.16
CA VAL A 1006 -30.24 50.96 12.45
C VAL A 1006 -30.70 52.37 12.85
N ASP A 1007 -29.74 53.29 13.03
CA ASP A 1007 -30.03 54.70 13.35
C ASP A 1007 -30.55 55.48 12.14
N ASN A 1008 -30.06 55.14 10.94
CA ASN A 1008 -30.52 55.67 9.65
C ASN A 1008 -30.60 54.54 8.63
N LEU A 1009 -31.77 54.34 8.02
CA LEU A 1009 -32.00 53.38 6.94
C LEU A 1009 -32.40 54.13 5.67
N GLU A 1010 -31.73 53.91 4.54
CA GLU A 1010 -32.09 54.52 3.26
C GLU A 1010 -32.28 53.44 2.19
N ILE A 1011 -33.46 53.41 1.57
CA ILE A 1011 -33.81 52.55 0.44
C ILE A 1011 -33.91 53.45 -0.79
N ARG A 1012 -32.99 53.28 -1.74
CA ARG A 1012 -32.92 54.08 -2.97
C ARG A 1012 -32.69 53.21 -4.20
N LYS A 1013 -33.12 53.69 -5.37
CA LYS A 1013 -32.84 53.03 -6.64
C LYS A 1013 -31.35 53.22 -7.03
N PRO A 1014 -30.67 52.22 -7.60
CA PRO A 1014 -29.33 52.40 -8.15
C PRO A 1014 -29.34 53.42 -9.31
N GLY A 1015 -28.50 54.46 -9.23
CA GLY A 1015 -28.41 55.54 -10.21
C GLY A 1015 -28.70 56.93 -9.62
N SER A 1016 -28.32 57.98 -10.35
CA SER A 1016 -28.27 59.38 -9.91
C SER A 1016 -29.65 60.07 -9.80
N SER A 1017 -30.62 59.47 -9.12
CA SER A 1017 -31.92 60.11 -8.84
C SER A 1017 -32.07 60.37 -7.34
N GLY A 1018 -32.64 61.52 -6.95
CA GLY A 1018 -32.87 61.87 -5.54
C GLY A 1018 -33.98 61.07 -4.84
N ALA A 1019 -34.64 60.15 -5.55
CA ALA A 1019 -35.75 59.35 -5.07
C ALA A 1019 -35.29 58.29 -4.08
N ARG A 1020 -35.83 58.37 -2.85
CA ARG A 1020 -35.48 57.44 -1.77
C ARG A 1020 -36.58 57.38 -0.72
N THR A 1021 -36.65 56.25 -0.02
CA THR A 1021 -37.41 56.09 1.21
C THR A 1021 -36.42 55.89 2.34
N GLU A 1022 -36.43 56.76 3.34
CA GLU A 1022 -35.51 56.67 4.48
C GLU A 1022 -36.26 56.64 5.81
N PHE A 1023 -35.68 55.97 6.80
CA PHE A 1023 -36.02 56.13 8.20
C PHE A 1023 -34.91 56.95 8.86
N SER A 1024 -35.24 58.16 9.31
CA SER A 1024 -34.29 59.07 9.94
C SER A 1024 -35.00 59.97 10.96
N GLY A 1025 -34.39 60.14 12.14
CA GLY A 1025 -34.96 60.93 13.24
C GLY A 1025 -36.36 60.47 13.66
N SER A 1026 -36.53 59.15 13.88
CA SER A 1026 -37.80 58.51 14.29
C SER A 1026 -38.97 58.69 13.32
N ASN A 1027 -38.69 59.03 12.06
CA ASN A 1027 -39.71 59.28 11.04
C ASN A 1027 -39.39 58.49 9.78
N MET A 1028 -40.41 57.91 9.16
CA MET A 1028 -40.31 57.38 7.80
C MET A 1028 -40.57 58.51 6.80
N ARG A 1029 -39.67 58.70 5.84
CA ARG A 1029 -39.67 59.80 4.88
C ARG A 1029 -39.55 59.25 3.45
N VAL A 1030 -40.33 59.80 2.52
CA VAL A 1030 -40.29 59.42 1.10
C VAL A 1030 -40.00 60.66 0.27
N TYR A 1031 -38.94 60.62 -0.54
CA TYR A 1031 -38.50 61.70 -1.42
C TYR A 1031 -38.73 61.33 -2.88
N ASP A 1032 -39.08 62.31 -3.71
CA ASP A 1032 -39.17 62.12 -5.17
C ASP A 1032 -37.80 62.19 -5.87
N SER A 1033 -37.80 62.03 -7.20
CA SER A 1033 -36.58 62.04 -8.01
C SER A 1033 -35.78 63.34 -7.96
N ASN A 1034 -36.39 64.46 -7.56
CA ASN A 1034 -35.74 65.75 -7.40
C ASN A 1034 -35.24 65.96 -5.95
N GLY A 1035 -35.39 64.96 -5.08
CA GLY A 1035 -34.98 65.02 -3.67
C GLY A 1035 -35.95 65.79 -2.78
N VAL A 1036 -37.20 66.01 -3.22
CA VAL A 1036 -38.24 66.72 -2.45
C VAL A 1036 -39.04 65.72 -1.61
N LEU A 1037 -39.20 65.99 -0.32
CA LEU A 1037 -40.00 65.16 0.60
C LEU A 1037 -41.47 65.19 0.19
N ARG A 1038 -42.06 64.01 -0.05
CA ARG A 1038 -43.46 63.83 -0.44
C ARG A 1038 -44.32 63.23 0.66
N VAL A 1039 -43.76 62.36 1.50
CA VAL A 1039 -44.50 61.69 2.58
C VAL A 1039 -43.61 61.64 3.82
N ARG A 1040 -44.18 61.96 4.99
CA ARG A 1040 -43.55 61.76 6.30
C ARG A 1040 -44.56 61.13 7.26
N LEU A 1041 -44.15 60.06 7.94
CA LEU A 1041 -44.97 59.29 8.88
C LEU A 1041 -44.18 59.06 10.18
N GLY A 1042 -44.73 59.46 11.33
CA GLY A 1042 -44.09 59.36 12.66
C GLY A 1042 -44.67 60.35 13.68
N VAL A 1043 -44.31 60.17 14.96
CA VAL A 1043 -44.70 61.09 16.05
C VAL A 1043 -43.82 62.35 15.97
N TRP A 1044 -44.47 63.50 16.15
CA TRP A 1044 -43.86 64.83 16.07
C TRP A 1044 -43.45 65.35 17.44
#